data_AF-A0A498K594-F1
#
_entry.id   AF-A0A498K594-F1
#
_cell.length_a   1.000
_cell.length_b   1.000
_cell.length_c   1.000
_cell.angle_alpha   90.00
_cell.angle_beta   90.00
_cell.angle_gamma   90.00
#
_symmetry.space_group_name_H-M   'P 1'
#
loop_
_entity.id
_entity.type
_entity.pdbx_description
1 polymer ?
#
loop_
_entity_poly.entity_id
_entity_poly.type
_entity_poly.pdbx_seq_one_letter_code
_entity_poly.pdbx_strand_id
1 'polypeptide(L)'
;MSDLDRQIEQLKKCEPLKESEVKALCLKAMEILVEESNVQRVDAPVTICGDIHGQFYDMKELFKVGGDCPKTNYLFLGDFVDRGFYSVETFLLLLALKVYGFYDECLRKYGSVNVWRYCTDIFDYLSLSALIENKIFSVHGGLSPAITTLDQIRTIDRKQEVPHDGGMCDLLWSDPEDIVDGWGLSPRGAGFLFGGSVVTSFNHANNIDYICRAHQLVMEGYKWMFNNQIVTVWSAPNYCYRCGNVAAILELDENLNKQFRVFDAAPQEEGFISVVVSRKGLDFTKDLLIEQAVSSIIPLKLPEIKKSIKIPLVGKVHIVLSNILIYNVEIGSSYVETGDSGIALIASGATANLSMDWKYTYSTWLFDISDSGDASIQVEGMEVGVTLALKDQEGTLKLSVLECGCYVKDITIKLDGGASWLYQGLVDAFKGQIISAVEDNISNKVREGIVKLDSLLQSLPKQIALDDIAALNVTFVGNPVLSNSSIEFQINGLFTALDDNSASSLYNKGSLDPVPCNAPAKMVEISLHENVFSSVSLVFYNENYMQRTINKIPDQSLLNTAQWKHIVPQLYKQYPDKDMELNISVSSPPIIRVANNGVDFTVYSDVTIGVVEDDDEVISVACISLEIHASCSPKISRNKLAGIVKLNDITASLKWSEIGNLHMRLVQAILSTILKTVVVPYLNLYLWKGLPLPLPRGFTLKNSEILSTNSRLRIFSDVEFVEG
;
A
#
# COMPACT_ATOMS: atom_id res chain seq x y z
N MET A 1 -12.84 29.85 -6.16
CA MET A 1 -11.61 29.21 -6.62
C MET A 1 -11.15 29.91 -7.88
N SER A 2 -9.94 30.45 -7.86
CA SER A 2 -9.19 30.76 -9.07
C SER A 2 -8.89 29.47 -9.84
N ASP A 3 -8.48 29.59 -11.11
CA ASP A 3 -7.95 28.43 -11.85
C ASP A 3 -6.71 27.84 -11.17
N LEU A 4 -5.93 28.64 -10.44
CA LEU A 4 -4.77 28.16 -9.71
C LEU A 4 -5.16 27.37 -8.44
N ASP A 5 -6.22 27.78 -7.71
CA ASP A 5 -6.74 27.00 -6.57
C ASP A 5 -7.22 25.62 -7.03
N ARG A 6 -7.91 25.58 -8.18
CA ARG A 6 -8.34 24.33 -8.81
C ARG A 6 -7.13 23.48 -9.19
N GLN A 7 -6.11 24.09 -9.79
CA GLN A 7 -4.87 23.41 -10.18
C GLN A 7 -4.10 22.89 -8.96
N ILE A 8 -4.02 23.63 -7.84
CA ILE A 8 -3.37 23.19 -6.60
C ILE A 8 -4.15 22.06 -5.94
N GLU A 9 -5.48 22.12 -5.86
CA GLU A 9 -6.28 21.02 -5.29
C GLU A 9 -6.26 19.76 -6.16
N GLN A 10 -6.27 19.92 -7.49
CA GLN A 10 -6.10 18.85 -8.48
C GLN A 10 -4.69 18.22 -8.32
N LEU A 11 -3.64 19.03 -8.30
CA LEU A 11 -2.27 18.57 -8.06
C LEU A 11 -2.09 17.93 -6.68
N LYS A 12 -2.67 18.48 -5.59
CA LYS A 12 -2.64 17.88 -4.23
C LYS A 12 -3.29 16.50 -4.17
N LYS A 13 -4.18 16.16 -5.11
CA LYS A 13 -4.75 14.82 -5.30
C LYS A 13 -3.92 13.91 -6.22
N CYS A 14 -2.79 14.40 -6.72
CA CYS A 14 -1.95 13.79 -7.74
C CYS A 14 -2.63 13.67 -9.12
N GLU A 15 -3.61 14.53 -9.41
CA GLU A 15 -4.31 14.58 -10.70
C GLU A 15 -3.56 15.49 -11.70
N PRO A 16 -3.30 15.05 -12.94
CA PRO A 16 -2.53 15.83 -13.91
C PRO A 16 -3.33 17.02 -14.47
N LEU A 17 -2.63 18.12 -14.75
CA LEU A 17 -3.19 19.30 -15.44
C LEU A 17 -3.15 19.12 -16.96
N LYS A 18 -4.02 19.82 -17.70
CA LYS A 18 -3.96 19.80 -19.18
C LYS A 18 -2.72 20.53 -19.68
N GLU A 19 -2.17 20.12 -20.83
CA GLU A 19 -0.98 20.75 -21.43
C GLU A 19 -1.09 22.28 -21.58
N SER A 20 -2.27 22.81 -21.94
CA SER A 20 -2.52 24.25 -22.01
C SER A 20 -2.54 24.96 -20.65
N GLU A 21 -2.96 24.26 -19.60
CA GLU A 21 -2.94 24.73 -18.21
C GLU A 21 -1.53 24.67 -17.64
N VAL A 22 -0.77 23.59 -17.90
CA VAL A 22 0.66 23.47 -17.62
C VAL A 22 1.43 24.60 -18.30
N LYS A 23 1.20 24.83 -19.60
CA LYS A 23 1.85 25.91 -20.34
C LYS A 23 1.54 27.29 -19.77
N ALA A 24 0.29 27.55 -19.37
CA ALA A 24 -0.09 28.82 -18.73
C ALA A 24 0.48 28.98 -17.31
N LEU A 25 0.55 27.88 -16.54
CA LEU A 25 1.18 27.83 -15.22
C LEU A 25 2.69 28.05 -15.32
N CYS A 26 3.37 27.40 -16.26
CA CYS A 26 4.79 27.62 -16.54
C CYS A 26 5.07 29.04 -17.06
N LEU A 27 4.20 29.61 -17.91
CA LEU A 27 4.35 31.02 -18.35
C LEU A 27 4.24 32.00 -17.17
N LYS A 28 3.22 31.84 -16.31
CA LYS A 28 3.07 32.65 -15.09
C LYS A 28 4.19 32.43 -14.07
N ALA A 29 4.66 31.20 -13.93
CA ALA A 29 5.79 30.89 -13.07
C ALA A 29 7.09 31.48 -13.65
N MET A 30 7.32 31.44 -14.96
CA MET A 30 8.44 32.15 -15.59
C MET A 30 8.34 33.67 -15.39
N GLU A 31 7.15 34.27 -15.50
CA GLU A 31 6.94 35.70 -15.19
C GLU A 31 7.27 36.06 -13.73
N ILE A 32 7.10 35.12 -12.78
CA ILE A 32 7.46 35.29 -11.37
C ILE A 32 8.93 34.99 -11.09
N LEU A 33 9.47 33.92 -11.71
CA LEU A 33 10.84 33.45 -11.53
C LEU A 33 11.87 34.32 -12.26
N VAL A 34 11.47 35.08 -13.29
CA VAL A 34 12.32 36.05 -14.02
C VAL A 34 12.61 37.32 -13.22
N GLU A 35 11.73 37.71 -12.29
CA GLU A 35 11.97 38.82 -11.34
C GLU A 35 12.35 38.29 -9.94
N GLU A 36 12.61 36.99 -9.83
CA GLU A 36 13.30 36.37 -8.71
C GLU A 36 14.81 36.27 -8.98
N SER A 37 15.53 35.79 -7.96
CA SER A 37 16.69 36.51 -7.50
C SER A 37 17.59 35.44 -6.83
N ASN A 38 18.86 35.35 -7.24
CA ASN A 38 19.64 34.10 -7.34
C ASN A 38 20.06 33.44 -6.01
N VAL A 39 19.79 34.07 -4.86
CA VAL A 39 20.18 33.57 -3.55
C VAL A 39 19.05 33.75 -2.50
N GLN A 40 18.10 32.82 -2.59
CA GLN A 40 16.93 32.47 -1.76
C GLN A 40 16.79 33.00 -0.30
N ARG A 41 16.81 34.31 0.02
CA ARG A 41 16.79 34.82 1.42
C ARG A 41 15.47 34.68 2.17
N VAL A 42 15.28 33.50 2.71
CA VAL A 42 14.14 33.17 3.57
C VAL A 42 14.41 33.57 5.03
N ASP A 43 13.45 34.26 5.64
CA ASP A 43 13.44 34.56 7.07
C ASP A 43 12.80 33.42 7.87
N ALA A 44 13.26 33.22 9.11
CA ALA A 44 12.71 32.21 10.02
C ALA A 44 11.35 32.65 10.63
N PRO A 45 10.44 31.72 10.95
CA PRO A 45 10.57 30.27 10.82
C PRO A 45 10.44 29.78 9.37
N VAL A 46 11.35 28.89 8.99
CA VAL A 46 11.39 28.20 7.69
C VAL A 46 11.80 26.74 7.89
N THR A 47 11.11 25.85 7.22
CA THR A 47 11.43 24.43 7.12
C THR A 47 12.26 24.22 5.85
N ILE A 48 13.51 23.78 6.00
CA ILE A 48 14.41 23.53 4.87
C ILE A 48 14.24 22.08 4.41
N CYS A 49 14.14 21.88 3.10
CA CYS A 49 13.83 20.60 2.48
C CYS A 49 14.88 20.29 1.40
N GLY A 50 15.44 19.08 1.46
CA GLY A 50 16.37 18.59 0.44
C GLY A 50 15.66 18.10 -0.81
N ASP A 51 16.36 17.23 -1.52
CA ASP A 51 15.96 16.62 -2.79
C ASP A 51 14.64 15.85 -2.67
N ILE A 52 13.85 15.85 -3.74
CA ILE A 52 12.51 15.22 -3.79
C ILE A 52 12.39 14.26 -4.98
N HIS A 53 13.20 14.44 -6.01
CA HIS A 53 13.28 13.67 -7.27
C HIS A 53 11.96 13.31 -7.98
N GLY A 54 10.80 13.87 -7.61
CA GLY A 54 9.48 13.47 -8.10
C GLY A 54 8.69 12.54 -7.17
N GLN A 55 9.08 12.48 -5.89
CA GLN A 55 8.49 11.69 -4.81
C GLN A 55 7.32 12.47 -4.18
N PHE A 56 6.24 12.59 -4.94
CA PHE A 56 5.11 13.49 -4.66
C PHE A 56 4.42 13.29 -3.29
N TYR A 57 4.29 12.04 -2.83
CA TYR A 57 3.58 11.74 -1.59
C TYR A 57 4.39 12.07 -0.34
N ASP A 58 5.71 11.95 -0.42
CA ASP A 58 6.65 12.31 0.65
C ASP A 58 6.72 13.82 0.82
N MET A 59 6.67 14.56 -0.30
CA MET A 59 6.46 16.00 -0.28
C MET A 59 5.10 16.37 0.36
N LYS A 60 4.03 15.58 0.16
CA LYS A 60 2.76 15.79 0.87
C LYS A 60 2.87 15.49 2.38
N GLU A 61 3.61 14.47 2.78
CA GLU A 61 3.82 14.15 4.20
C GLU A 61 4.68 15.20 4.88
N LEU A 62 5.72 15.68 4.20
CA LEU A 62 6.51 16.86 4.55
C LEU A 62 5.61 18.08 4.79
N PHE A 63 4.59 18.32 3.96
CA PHE A 63 3.59 19.38 4.20
C PHE A 63 2.64 19.09 5.38
N LYS A 64 2.35 17.83 5.73
CA LYS A 64 1.57 17.51 6.96
C LYS A 64 2.40 17.72 8.22
N VAL A 65 3.65 17.22 8.23
CA VAL A 65 4.56 17.23 9.38
C VAL A 65 5.08 18.63 9.68
N GLY A 66 5.50 19.37 8.64
CA GLY A 66 5.90 20.77 8.78
C GLY A 66 4.71 21.74 8.88
N GLY A 67 3.52 21.34 8.42
CA GLY A 67 2.31 22.17 8.34
C GLY A 67 2.07 22.82 6.97
N ASP A 68 0.81 22.93 6.52
CA ASP A 68 0.48 23.41 5.17
C ASP A 68 1.06 24.78 4.81
N CYS A 69 1.62 24.92 3.60
CA CYS A 69 1.81 26.23 2.96
C CYS A 69 0.48 27.01 2.90
N PRO A 70 0.42 28.32 3.23
CA PRO A 70 1.54 29.21 3.60
C PRO A 70 1.73 29.39 5.12
N LYS A 71 1.15 28.53 5.98
CA LYS A 71 1.32 28.64 7.45
C LYS A 71 2.74 28.32 7.88
N THR A 72 3.40 27.44 7.15
CA THR A 72 4.81 27.11 7.28
C THR A 72 5.52 27.52 6.00
N ASN A 73 6.64 28.24 6.14
CA ASN A 73 7.50 28.57 5.01
C ASN A 73 8.40 27.36 4.70
N TYR A 74 8.54 27.02 3.43
CA TYR A 74 9.42 25.93 2.98
C TYR A 74 10.49 26.45 2.02
N LEU A 75 11.72 25.98 2.21
CA LEU A 75 12.84 26.21 1.32
C LEU A 75 13.31 24.87 0.76
N PHE A 76 12.91 24.56 -0.48
CA PHE A 76 13.36 23.37 -1.21
C PHE A 76 14.67 23.68 -1.93
N LEU A 77 15.69 22.84 -1.72
CA LEU A 77 17.08 23.13 -2.10
C LEU A 77 17.48 22.72 -3.52
N GLY A 78 16.76 21.80 -4.16
CA GLY A 78 17.08 21.32 -5.51
C GLY A 78 16.38 20.01 -5.84
N ASP A 79 16.77 19.40 -6.95
CA ASP A 79 16.41 18.04 -7.37
C ASP A 79 14.93 17.69 -7.12
N PHE A 80 14.02 18.51 -7.63
CA PHE A 80 12.57 18.33 -7.46
C PHE A 80 11.99 17.17 -8.28
N VAL A 81 12.74 16.69 -9.28
CA VAL A 81 12.36 15.74 -10.34
C VAL A 81 13.57 14.88 -10.72
N ASP A 82 13.35 13.83 -11.51
CA ASP A 82 14.31 12.99 -12.30
C ASP A 82 14.02 11.49 -12.12
N ARG A 83 13.69 11.03 -10.90
CA ARG A 83 13.72 9.59 -10.54
C ARG A 83 12.44 9.04 -9.91
N GLY A 84 11.55 9.91 -9.47
CA GLY A 84 10.27 9.59 -8.85
C GLY A 84 9.12 9.61 -9.86
N PHE A 85 8.20 8.66 -9.70
CA PHE A 85 7.07 8.39 -10.60
C PHE A 85 6.12 9.57 -10.85
N TYR A 86 6.20 10.62 -10.01
CA TYR A 86 5.32 11.79 -10.04
C TYR A 86 6.13 13.08 -10.21
N SER A 87 7.22 13.03 -10.98
CA SER A 87 8.08 14.20 -11.26
C SER A 87 7.29 15.41 -11.77
N VAL A 88 6.32 15.20 -12.67
CA VAL A 88 5.50 16.28 -13.22
C VAL A 88 4.59 16.88 -12.14
N GLU A 89 3.88 16.06 -11.38
CA GLU A 89 2.96 16.50 -10.33
C GLU A 89 3.69 17.13 -9.14
N THR A 90 4.90 16.64 -8.81
CA THR A 90 5.80 17.20 -7.79
C THR A 90 6.26 18.58 -8.20
N PHE A 91 6.83 18.72 -9.41
CA PHE A 91 7.27 20.00 -9.92
C PHE A 91 6.12 20.98 -10.04
N LEU A 92 4.99 20.58 -10.62
CA LEU A 92 3.85 21.48 -10.80
C LEU A 92 3.18 21.86 -9.48
N LEU A 93 3.14 20.99 -8.46
CA LEU A 93 2.63 21.38 -7.14
C LEU A 93 3.58 22.35 -6.44
N LEU A 94 4.90 22.13 -6.49
CA LEU A 94 5.88 23.09 -5.98
C LEU A 94 5.78 24.43 -6.71
N LEU A 95 5.70 24.41 -8.03
CA LEU A 95 5.55 25.57 -8.89
C LEU A 95 4.26 26.32 -8.58
N ALA A 96 3.13 25.62 -8.38
CA ALA A 96 1.86 26.24 -8.03
C ALA A 96 1.84 26.78 -6.58
N LEU A 97 2.44 26.08 -5.61
CA LEU A 97 2.60 26.56 -4.23
C LEU A 97 3.53 27.77 -4.13
N LYS A 98 4.59 27.80 -4.96
CA LYS A 98 5.53 28.91 -5.15
C LYS A 98 4.83 30.16 -5.70
N VAL A 99 3.94 30.00 -6.68
CA VAL A 99 3.06 31.08 -7.18
C VAL A 99 2.05 31.54 -6.11
N TYR A 100 1.60 30.65 -5.22
CA TYR A 100 0.51 30.91 -4.27
C TYR A 100 0.93 31.55 -2.93
N GLY A 101 2.21 31.48 -2.55
CA GLY A 101 2.61 31.74 -1.15
C GLY A 101 2.60 33.21 -0.71
N PHE A 102 3.08 34.14 -1.54
CA PHE A 102 3.64 35.40 -1.02
C PHE A 102 3.28 36.66 -1.80
N TYR A 103 3.24 36.58 -3.13
CA TYR A 103 2.67 37.62 -4.01
C TYR A 103 1.25 37.95 -3.57
N ASP A 104 0.41 36.91 -3.57
CA ASP A 104 -0.99 36.98 -3.17
C ASP A 104 -1.20 36.96 -1.65
N GLU A 105 -0.17 36.97 -0.80
CA GLU A 105 -0.33 37.29 0.64
C GLU A 105 -0.13 38.80 0.85
N CYS A 106 0.91 39.37 0.25
CA CYS A 106 1.17 40.81 0.25
C CYS A 106 0.03 41.60 -0.40
N LEU A 107 -0.42 41.16 -1.57
CA LEU A 107 -1.51 41.80 -2.31
C LEU A 107 -2.86 41.66 -1.58
N ARG A 108 -3.10 40.52 -0.90
CA ARG A 108 -4.37 40.19 -0.21
C ARG A 108 -4.46 40.78 1.20
N LYS A 109 -3.34 41.09 1.87
CA LYS A 109 -3.30 41.80 3.17
C LYS A 109 -3.16 43.32 3.05
N TYR A 110 -2.41 43.81 2.07
CA TYR A 110 -2.06 45.24 1.95
C TYR A 110 -2.63 45.92 0.70
N GLY A 111 -3.29 45.19 -0.21
CA GLY A 111 -3.86 45.72 -1.44
C GLY A 111 -2.84 46.25 -2.46
N SER A 112 -1.53 46.03 -2.23
CA SER A 112 -0.45 46.60 -3.03
C SER A 112 0.65 45.57 -3.30
N VAL A 113 1.09 45.53 -4.55
CA VAL A 113 2.13 44.62 -5.08
C VAL A 113 3.54 44.95 -4.56
N ASN A 114 3.73 46.16 -4.02
CA ASN A 114 5.06 46.65 -3.61
C ASN A 114 5.69 45.82 -2.48
N VAL A 115 4.89 45.30 -1.54
CA VAL A 115 5.40 44.53 -0.39
C VAL A 115 5.97 43.18 -0.82
N TRP A 116 5.41 42.56 -1.85
CA TRP A 116 5.99 41.35 -2.45
C TRP A 116 7.29 41.67 -3.19
N ARG A 117 7.30 42.73 -4.02
CA ARG A 117 8.51 43.19 -4.72
C ARG A 117 9.68 43.41 -3.78
N TYR A 118 9.47 44.08 -2.64
CA TYR A 118 10.54 44.32 -1.66
C TYR A 118 11.14 43.05 -1.04
N CYS A 119 10.46 41.90 -1.18
CA CYS A 119 10.87 40.64 -0.60
C CYS A 119 11.38 39.64 -1.66
N THR A 120 10.91 39.69 -2.91
CA THR A 120 11.62 39.02 -4.03
C THR A 120 12.90 39.75 -4.39
N ASP A 121 12.94 41.10 -4.32
CA ASP A 121 14.18 41.88 -4.37
C ASP A 121 15.20 41.42 -3.30
N ILE A 122 14.75 40.82 -2.18
CA ILE A 122 15.60 40.35 -1.08
C ILE A 122 16.29 39.02 -1.38
N PHE A 123 15.87 38.36 -2.46
CA PHE A 123 16.33 37.03 -2.83
C PHE A 123 17.58 37.05 -3.74
N ASP A 124 18.07 38.15 -4.34
CA ASP A 124 19.44 38.23 -4.90
C ASP A 124 20.45 38.53 -3.77
N TYR A 125 20.05 38.33 -2.50
CA TYR A 125 20.73 38.89 -1.34
C TYR A 125 21.09 37.87 -0.23
N LEU A 126 20.78 36.56 -0.29
CA LEU A 126 21.46 35.59 0.61
C LEU A 126 22.96 35.58 0.37
N SER A 127 23.68 35.44 1.46
CA SER A 127 25.04 34.93 1.42
C SER A 127 25.08 33.49 0.87
N LEU A 128 25.98 33.22 -0.10
CA LEU A 128 26.30 31.87 -0.61
C LEU A 128 26.80 30.89 0.48
N SER A 129 27.10 31.42 1.66
CA SER A 129 27.66 30.74 2.82
C SER A 129 27.44 31.59 4.07
N ALA A 130 27.37 31.00 5.26
CA ALA A 130 27.30 31.71 6.53
C ALA A 130 28.58 31.55 7.36
N LEU A 131 28.77 32.40 8.37
CA LEU A 131 29.86 32.30 9.33
C LEU A 131 29.32 32.49 10.75
N ILE A 132 29.30 31.43 11.55
CA ILE A 132 28.75 31.40 12.92
C ILE A 132 29.89 31.69 13.90
N GLU A 133 29.71 32.69 14.78
CA GLU A 133 30.69 33.12 15.82
C GLU A 133 32.13 33.39 15.30
N ASN A 134 32.29 33.72 14.02
CA ASN A 134 33.59 33.77 13.32
C ASN A 134 34.39 32.45 13.34
N LYS A 135 33.74 31.33 13.69
CA LYS A 135 34.38 30.03 13.92
C LYS A 135 33.87 28.88 13.07
N ILE A 136 32.64 28.95 12.55
CA ILE A 136 32.06 27.86 11.77
C ILE A 136 31.60 28.40 10.42
N PHE A 137 32.24 27.95 9.34
CA PHE A 137 31.87 28.34 7.99
C PHE A 137 30.84 27.36 7.43
N SER A 138 29.65 27.83 7.07
CA SER A 138 28.58 26.97 6.56
C SER A 138 28.34 27.21 5.07
N VAL A 139 28.38 26.17 4.25
CA VAL A 139 28.25 26.25 2.78
C VAL A 139 27.46 25.04 2.25
N HIS A 140 26.76 25.15 1.12
CA HIS A 140 25.94 24.03 0.61
C HIS A 140 26.81 22.86 0.10
N GLY A 141 27.61 23.14 -0.93
CA GLY A 141 28.61 22.23 -1.47
C GLY A 141 29.91 22.40 -0.71
N GLY A 142 30.95 22.89 -1.39
CA GLY A 142 32.33 22.78 -0.91
C GLY A 142 33.12 24.08 -0.95
N LEU A 143 34.43 23.92 -1.13
CA LEU A 143 35.35 25.01 -1.39
C LEU A 143 35.57 25.16 -2.90
N SER A 144 36.15 26.28 -3.33
CA SER A 144 36.54 26.54 -4.73
C SER A 144 38.05 26.72 -4.87
N PRO A 145 38.70 26.19 -5.93
CA PRO A 145 40.10 26.50 -6.22
C PRO A 145 40.33 27.98 -6.56
N ALA A 146 39.27 28.73 -6.93
CA ALA A 146 39.33 30.17 -7.16
C ALA A 146 39.19 31.00 -5.86
N ILE A 147 38.92 30.36 -4.71
CA ILE A 147 38.57 31.03 -3.45
C ILE A 147 39.45 30.47 -2.31
N THR A 148 40.44 31.25 -1.90
CA THR A 148 41.31 30.94 -0.76
C THR A 148 40.91 31.68 0.53
N THR A 149 40.14 32.77 0.42
CA THR A 149 39.67 33.55 1.57
C THR A 149 38.16 33.80 1.56
N LEU A 150 37.57 33.97 2.74
CA LEU A 150 36.17 34.39 2.91
C LEU A 150 35.91 35.76 2.26
N ASP A 151 36.93 36.63 2.18
CA ASP A 151 36.81 37.92 1.50
C ASP A 151 36.59 37.77 -0.02
N GLN A 152 37.14 36.74 -0.66
CA GLN A 152 36.86 36.48 -2.07
C GLN A 152 35.40 36.08 -2.29
N ILE A 153 34.81 35.29 -1.38
CA ILE A 153 33.37 34.97 -1.40
C ILE A 153 32.53 36.26 -1.29
N ARG A 154 32.93 37.19 -0.42
CA ARG A 154 32.28 38.50 -0.26
C ARG A 154 32.34 39.37 -1.53
N THR A 155 33.29 39.12 -2.44
CA THR A 155 33.42 39.85 -3.71
C THR A 155 32.72 39.20 -4.90
N ILE A 156 32.13 38.00 -4.75
CA ILE A 156 31.38 37.35 -5.84
C ILE A 156 30.13 38.18 -6.16
N ASP A 157 29.99 38.62 -7.41
CA ASP A 157 28.73 39.15 -7.89
C ASP A 157 27.74 37.99 -8.07
N ARG A 158 27.03 37.70 -7.00
CA ARG A 158 26.07 36.59 -6.88
C ARG A 158 24.66 36.98 -7.32
N LYS A 159 24.49 38.14 -7.98
CA LYS A 159 23.21 38.62 -8.52
C LYS A 159 23.02 38.22 -9.98
N GLN A 160 23.42 37.00 -10.30
CA GLN A 160 23.39 36.40 -11.62
C GLN A 160 23.16 34.90 -11.50
N GLU A 161 22.65 34.30 -12.57
CA GLU A 161 22.50 32.84 -12.68
C GLU A 161 23.83 32.13 -12.39
N VAL A 162 23.79 31.01 -11.66
CA VAL A 162 25.00 30.25 -11.30
C VAL A 162 25.74 29.86 -12.60
N PRO A 163 26.96 30.36 -12.86
CA PRO A 163 27.67 30.04 -14.09
C PRO A 163 28.02 28.55 -14.15
N HIS A 164 28.31 28.02 -15.33
CA HIS A 164 28.74 26.62 -15.46
C HIS A 164 30.12 26.34 -14.83
N ASP A 165 30.92 27.37 -14.55
CA ASP A 165 32.25 27.29 -13.95
C ASP A 165 32.55 28.43 -12.95
N GLY A 166 33.58 28.22 -12.12
CA GLY A 166 34.11 29.25 -11.22
C GLY A 166 33.46 29.31 -9.84
N GLY A 167 33.86 30.32 -9.04
CA GLY A 167 33.69 30.30 -7.58
C GLY A 167 32.26 30.09 -7.05
N MET A 168 31.22 30.56 -7.76
CA MET A 168 29.82 30.36 -7.36
C MET A 168 29.33 28.93 -7.65
N CYS A 169 29.69 28.37 -8.80
CA CYS A 169 29.48 26.97 -9.19
C CYS A 169 30.16 26.02 -8.18
N ASP A 170 31.43 26.29 -7.89
CA ASP A 170 32.24 25.45 -7.01
C ASP A 170 31.73 25.40 -5.55
N LEU A 171 31.32 26.53 -4.97
CA LEU A 171 30.75 26.56 -3.61
C LEU A 171 29.45 25.75 -3.50
N LEU A 172 28.75 25.52 -4.61
CA LEU A 172 27.50 24.75 -4.66
C LEU A 172 27.71 23.26 -4.99
N TRP A 173 28.72 22.92 -5.81
CA TRP A 173 28.86 21.55 -6.36
C TRP A 173 30.21 20.85 -6.08
N SER A 174 31.13 21.48 -5.33
CA SER A 174 32.36 20.82 -4.87
C SER A 174 32.14 19.88 -3.68
N ASP A 175 32.97 18.86 -3.54
CA ASP A 175 32.83 17.71 -2.62
C ASP A 175 34.14 17.35 -1.90
N PRO A 176 34.15 17.11 -0.56
CA PRO A 176 35.34 16.60 0.11
C PRO A 176 35.58 15.13 -0.26
N GLU A 177 36.85 14.74 -0.36
CA GLU A 177 37.26 13.36 -0.65
C GLU A 177 38.48 12.98 0.21
N ASP A 178 38.44 11.80 0.82
CA ASP A 178 39.50 11.29 1.73
C ASP A 178 40.75 10.82 0.95
N ILE A 179 40.59 10.45 -0.33
CA ILE A 179 41.66 9.93 -1.20
C ILE A 179 42.46 11.05 -1.88
N VAL A 180 41.87 12.23 -2.06
CA VAL A 180 42.50 13.38 -2.72
C VAL A 180 43.19 14.24 -1.66
N ASP A 181 44.47 14.58 -1.88
CA ASP A 181 45.14 15.64 -1.12
C ASP A 181 45.44 16.82 -2.05
N GLY A 182 44.77 17.96 -1.82
CA GLY A 182 44.69 19.06 -2.78
C GLY A 182 43.33 19.10 -3.52
N TRP A 183 43.35 19.45 -4.80
CA TRP A 183 42.15 19.55 -5.66
C TRP A 183 42.10 18.40 -6.68
N GLY A 184 40.90 17.88 -6.94
CA GLY A 184 40.61 16.88 -7.97
C GLY A 184 39.41 17.30 -8.83
N LEU A 185 39.28 16.71 -10.02
CA LEU A 185 38.12 16.95 -10.88
C LEU A 185 36.89 16.21 -10.33
N SER A 186 35.74 16.90 -10.27
CA SER A 186 34.47 16.29 -9.88
C SER A 186 33.96 15.34 -10.96
N PRO A 187 33.58 14.09 -10.64
CA PRO A 187 32.93 13.19 -11.59
C PRO A 187 31.51 13.65 -11.97
N ARG A 188 30.97 14.68 -11.31
CA ARG A 188 29.64 15.25 -11.57
C ARG A 188 29.59 16.20 -12.78
N GLY A 189 30.74 16.61 -13.32
CA GLY A 189 30.82 17.59 -14.42
C GLY A 189 30.68 19.06 -14.00
N ALA A 190 30.44 19.33 -12.72
CA ALA A 190 30.48 20.66 -12.09
C ALA A 190 31.14 20.58 -10.70
N GLY A 191 31.76 21.68 -10.26
CA GLY A 191 32.56 21.74 -9.03
C GLY A 191 33.83 20.87 -9.04
N PHE A 192 34.46 20.74 -7.86
CA PHE A 192 35.72 20.03 -7.66
C PHE A 192 35.68 19.06 -6.48
N LEU A 193 36.53 18.03 -6.50
CA LEU A 193 36.86 17.27 -5.30
C LEU A 193 37.96 18.01 -4.51
N PHE A 194 37.92 17.98 -3.18
CA PHE A 194 38.95 18.63 -2.35
C PHE A 194 39.34 17.84 -1.10
N GLY A 195 40.64 17.91 -0.78
CA GLY A 195 41.27 17.14 0.29
C GLY A 195 41.43 17.88 1.62
N GLY A 196 41.92 17.14 2.61
CA GLY A 196 42.15 17.65 3.97
C GLY A 196 43.13 18.83 4.03
N SER A 197 44.19 18.86 3.21
CA SER A 197 45.10 20.01 3.16
C SER A 197 44.43 21.30 2.68
N VAL A 198 43.44 21.20 1.78
CA VAL A 198 42.65 22.35 1.31
C VAL A 198 41.79 22.87 2.45
N VAL A 199 41.09 21.98 3.17
CA VAL A 199 40.28 22.35 4.35
C VAL A 199 41.14 22.94 5.45
N THR A 200 42.27 22.32 5.80
CA THR A 200 43.20 22.87 6.82
C THR A 200 43.73 24.24 6.39
N SER A 201 44.14 24.41 5.14
CA SER A 201 44.67 25.68 4.63
C SER A 201 43.63 26.77 4.62
N PHE A 202 42.40 26.47 4.16
CA PHE A 202 41.28 27.41 4.18
C PHE A 202 40.87 27.75 5.61
N ASN A 203 40.79 26.77 6.52
CA ASN A 203 40.41 26.99 7.90
C ASN A 203 41.45 27.86 8.63
N HIS A 204 42.73 27.56 8.46
CA HIS A 204 43.83 28.34 9.03
C HIS A 204 43.91 29.76 8.45
N ALA A 205 43.80 29.91 7.12
CA ALA A 205 43.84 31.23 6.46
C ALA A 205 42.67 32.14 6.87
N ASN A 206 41.54 31.57 7.26
CA ASN A 206 40.32 32.30 7.62
C ASN A 206 39.99 32.25 9.14
N ASN A 207 40.86 31.65 9.97
CA ASN A 207 40.73 31.52 11.43
C ASN A 207 39.43 30.83 11.93
N ILE A 208 38.87 29.93 11.11
CA ILE A 208 37.69 29.13 11.44
C ILE A 208 38.10 27.77 12.02
N ASP A 209 37.29 27.23 12.91
CA ASP A 209 37.54 25.96 13.59
C ASP A 209 37.14 24.77 12.69
N TYR A 210 35.99 24.86 12.01
CA TYR A 210 35.54 23.85 11.05
C TYR A 210 34.51 24.38 10.03
N ILE A 211 34.27 23.60 8.98
CA ILE A 211 33.27 23.83 7.93
C ILE A 211 32.04 22.95 8.17
N CYS A 212 30.84 23.47 7.98
CA CYS A 212 29.57 22.71 8.01
C CYS A 212 28.93 22.72 6.61
N ARG A 213 28.63 21.55 6.05
CA ARG A 213 28.12 21.42 4.68
C ARG A 213 27.08 20.32 4.49
N ALA A 214 26.56 20.19 3.27
CA ALA A 214 25.58 19.18 2.86
C ALA A 214 26.05 18.46 1.56
N HIS A 215 25.13 18.25 0.61
CA HIS A 215 25.36 17.81 -0.78
C HIS A 215 25.88 16.36 -1.02
N GLN A 216 26.56 15.73 -0.05
CA GLN A 216 26.93 14.31 -0.12
C GLN A 216 26.06 13.46 0.81
N LEU A 217 25.55 12.34 0.28
CA LEU A 217 24.86 11.32 1.06
C LEU A 217 25.73 10.82 2.22
N VAL A 218 25.15 10.71 3.41
CA VAL A 218 25.78 10.06 4.56
C VAL A 218 24.85 8.99 5.12
N MET A 219 25.37 7.78 5.32
CA MET A 219 24.60 6.62 5.80
C MET A 219 24.08 6.80 7.24
N GLU A 220 24.89 7.46 8.07
CA GLU A 220 24.65 7.72 9.49
C GLU A 220 24.00 9.10 9.75
N GLY A 221 23.54 9.78 8.70
CA GLY A 221 22.93 11.12 8.78
C GLY A 221 23.93 12.28 8.97
N TYR A 222 25.16 12.04 9.42
CA TYR A 222 26.24 13.04 9.42
C TYR A 222 27.64 12.40 9.44
N LYS A 223 28.60 13.00 8.74
CA LYS A 223 30.00 12.51 8.64
C LYS A 223 30.96 13.65 8.93
N TRP A 224 31.86 13.46 9.89
CA TRP A 224 33.05 14.31 10.07
C TRP A 224 34.20 13.80 9.20
N MET A 225 34.94 14.71 8.58
CA MET A 225 36.13 14.41 7.79
C MET A 225 37.30 15.30 8.21
N PHE A 226 38.52 14.90 7.81
CA PHE A 226 39.76 15.65 7.99
C PHE A 226 40.00 16.13 9.44
N ASN A 227 40.07 15.20 10.41
CA ASN A 227 40.29 15.51 11.84
C ASN A 227 39.25 16.49 12.42
N ASN A 228 37.97 16.29 12.08
CA ASN A 228 36.83 17.11 12.49
C ASN A 228 36.88 18.58 12.00
N GLN A 229 37.62 18.86 10.92
CA GLN A 229 37.67 20.20 10.31
C GLN A 229 36.56 20.48 9.29
N ILE A 230 35.82 19.44 8.88
CA ILE A 230 34.59 19.59 8.10
C ILE A 230 33.56 18.54 8.54
N VAL A 231 32.27 18.92 8.55
CA VAL A 231 31.14 18.01 8.74
C VAL A 231 30.16 18.14 7.59
N THR A 232 29.76 17.00 7.04
CA THR A 232 28.59 16.88 6.15
C THR A 232 27.40 16.45 6.99
N VAL A 233 26.29 17.19 6.92
CA VAL A 233 25.03 16.88 7.59
C VAL A 233 23.99 16.53 6.54
N TRP A 234 23.27 15.42 6.76
CA TRP A 234 22.34 14.84 5.80
C TRP A 234 20.97 14.59 6.45
N SER A 235 19.97 15.39 6.07
CA SER A 235 18.67 15.44 6.76
C SER A 235 17.56 14.58 6.12
N ALA A 236 17.88 13.66 5.20
CA ALA A 236 16.88 12.85 4.47
C ALA A 236 17.07 11.32 4.70
N PRO A 237 16.19 10.63 5.45
CA PRO A 237 16.35 9.21 5.76
C PRO A 237 15.90 8.33 4.58
N ASN A 238 16.46 7.14 4.48
CA ASN A 238 16.29 6.18 3.39
C ASN A 238 16.30 6.80 1.99
N TYR A 239 17.39 7.50 1.66
CA TYR A 239 17.61 8.16 0.38
C TYR A 239 17.37 7.22 -0.81
N CYS A 240 16.65 7.76 -1.79
CA CYS A 240 16.12 7.03 -2.95
C CYS A 240 15.35 5.73 -2.61
N TYR A 241 14.85 5.56 -1.38
CA TYR A 241 14.20 4.35 -0.83
C TYR A 241 15.02 3.06 -0.90
N ARG A 242 16.33 3.17 -1.07
CA ARG A 242 17.24 2.05 -1.35
C ARG A 242 18.55 2.11 -0.57
N CYS A 243 18.90 3.27 -0.04
CA CYS A 243 20.16 3.45 0.67
C CYS A 243 20.06 2.97 2.13
N GLY A 244 18.88 2.98 2.75
CA GLY A 244 18.73 2.56 4.15
C GLY A 244 19.49 3.44 5.16
N ASN A 245 19.89 4.65 4.77
CA ASN A 245 20.53 5.61 5.65
C ASN A 245 19.53 6.23 6.63
N VAL A 246 20.05 6.78 7.73
CA VAL A 246 19.29 7.66 8.63
C VAL A 246 19.52 9.13 8.29
N ALA A 247 18.71 10.01 8.86
CA ALA A 247 18.88 11.46 8.73
C ALA A 247 19.39 12.08 10.04
N ALA A 248 20.06 13.23 9.97
CA ALA A 248 20.41 14.02 11.13
C ALA A 248 20.24 15.53 10.95
N ILE A 249 20.09 16.23 12.08
CA ILE A 249 20.23 17.69 12.19
C ILE A 249 21.29 18.04 13.25
N LEU A 250 22.00 19.17 13.07
CA LEU A 250 23.00 19.68 13.99
C LEU A 250 22.47 20.87 14.79
N GLU A 251 22.37 20.71 16.10
CA GLU A 251 22.06 21.76 17.07
C GLU A 251 23.36 22.31 17.69
N LEU A 252 23.44 23.64 17.81
CA LEU A 252 24.52 24.36 18.49
C LEU A 252 23.92 25.15 19.66
N ASP A 253 24.48 24.99 20.86
CA ASP A 253 24.07 25.76 22.04
C ASP A 253 24.80 27.11 22.17
N GLU A 254 24.50 27.86 23.23
CA GLU A 254 25.11 29.16 23.55
C GLU A 254 26.65 29.13 23.70
N ASN A 255 27.24 27.96 23.87
CA ASN A 255 28.68 27.73 24.02
C ASN A 255 29.30 27.01 22.81
N LEU A 256 28.55 26.87 21.69
CA LEU A 256 28.91 26.10 20.50
C LEU A 256 29.15 24.59 20.77
N ASN A 257 28.53 24.05 21.83
CA ASN A 257 28.43 22.61 22.01
C ASN A 257 27.53 22.02 20.92
N LYS A 258 27.91 20.85 20.40
CA LYS A 258 27.34 20.24 19.20
C LYS A 258 26.48 19.06 19.60
N GLN A 259 25.22 19.04 19.20
CA GLN A 259 24.34 17.89 19.36
C GLN A 259 23.73 17.49 18.02
N PHE A 260 23.91 16.24 17.63
CA PHE A 260 23.21 15.67 16.48
C PHE A 260 21.92 14.98 16.95
N ARG A 261 20.80 15.24 16.28
CA ARG A 261 19.57 14.43 16.43
C ARG A 261 19.39 13.60 15.18
N VAL A 262 19.33 12.28 15.35
CA VAL A 262 19.21 11.29 14.28
C VAL A 262 17.77 10.76 14.24
N PHE A 263 17.22 10.52 13.05
CA PHE A 263 15.86 10.01 12.86
C PHE A 263 15.70 9.12 11.62
N ASP A 264 14.73 8.20 11.69
CA ASP A 264 14.38 7.21 10.67
C ASP A 264 13.23 7.68 9.75
N ALA A 265 12.91 6.87 8.74
CA ALA A 265 11.73 7.04 7.89
C ALA A 265 10.42 6.67 8.64
N ALA A 266 9.29 7.24 8.20
CA ALA A 266 7.98 7.04 8.85
C ALA A 266 7.31 5.70 8.46
N PRO A 267 6.53 5.07 9.38
CA PRO A 267 5.80 3.82 9.11
C PRO A 267 4.51 4.03 8.27
N GLN A 268 4.08 2.99 7.55
CA GLN A 268 2.86 3.01 6.71
C GLN A 268 1.62 2.45 7.44
N GLU A 269 0.49 3.18 7.34
CA GLU A 269 -0.83 2.78 7.89
C GLU A 269 -1.94 2.65 6.82
N GLU A 270 -1.60 2.46 5.54
CA GLU A 270 -2.59 2.49 4.44
C GLU A 270 -2.79 1.13 3.74
N GLY A 271 -4.05 0.76 3.49
CA GLY A 271 -4.43 -0.47 2.76
C GLY A 271 -4.73 -0.22 1.28
N PHE A 272 -4.04 -0.93 0.37
CA PHE A 272 -4.22 -0.79 -1.08
C PHE A 272 -5.34 -1.66 -1.64
N ILE A 273 -5.65 -2.78 -0.98
CA ILE A 273 -6.84 -3.58 -1.24
C ILE A 273 -7.93 -3.24 -0.22
N SER A 274 -9.18 -3.14 -0.66
CA SER A 274 -10.33 -3.16 0.24
C SER A 274 -11.33 -4.24 -0.16
N VAL A 275 -12.02 -4.79 0.84
CA VAL A 275 -13.05 -5.82 0.66
C VAL A 275 -14.32 -5.35 1.36
N VAL A 276 -15.41 -5.21 0.61
CA VAL A 276 -16.73 -4.85 1.15
C VAL A 276 -17.64 -6.07 1.10
N VAL A 277 -18.16 -6.49 2.24
CA VAL A 277 -19.25 -7.46 2.34
C VAL A 277 -20.56 -6.68 2.37
N SER A 278 -21.41 -6.86 1.35
CA SER A 278 -22.70 -6.17 1.25
C SER A 278 -23.77 -6.85 2.11
N ARG A 279 -24.94 -6.23 2.28
CA ARG A 279 -26.09 -6.83 2.97
C ARG A 279 -26.41 -8.25 2.46
N LYS A 280 -26.35 -8.48 1.15
CA LYS A 280 -26.55 -9.81 0.54
C LYS A 280 -25.48 -10.82 0.98
N GLY A 281 -24.24 -10.36 1.16
CA GLY A 281 -23.15 -11.16 1.72
C GLY A 281 -23.34 -11.44 3.21
N LEU A 282 -23.78 -10.44 3.98
CA LEU A 282 -24.08 -10.59 5.41
C LEU A 282 -25.24 -11.57 5.66
N ASP A 283 -26.31 -11.48 4.86
CA ASP A 283 -27.44 -12.41 4.93
C ASP A 283 -26.99 -13.85 4.64
N PHE A 284 -26.16 -14.05 3.61
CA PHE A 284 -25.54 -15.35 3.31
C PHE A 284 -24.62 -15.86 4.42
N THR A 285 -23.77 -14.99 4.99
CA THR A 285 -22.89 -15.35 6.10
C THR A 285 -23.68 -15.71 7.35
N LYS A 286 -24.78 -15.01 7.65
CA LYS A 286 -25.72 -15.34 8.72
C LYS A 286 -26.29 -16.75 8.54
N ASP A 287 -26.82 -17.07 7.35
CA ASP A 287 -27.45 -18.36 7.10
C ASP A 287 -26.45 -19.51 7.26
N LEU A 288 -25.25 -19.36 6.68
CA LEU A 288 -24.14 -20.32 6.82
C LEU A 288 -23.72 -20.51 8.29
N LEU A 289 -23.57 -19.42 9.05
CA LEU A 289 -23.17 -19.49 10.47
C LEU A 289 -24.27 -20.12 11.34
N ILE A 290 -25.55 -19.89 11.04
CA ILE A 290 -26.67 -20.51 11.75
C ILE A 290 -26.74 -22.01 11.47
N GLU A 291 -26.56 -22.43 10.22
CA GLU A 291 -26.50 -23.85 9.84
C GLU A 291 -25.32 -24.58 10.53
N GLN A 292 -24.14 -23.97 10.54
CA GLN A 292 -22.97 -24.48 11.28
C GLN A 292 -23.17 -24.47 12.81
N ALA A 293 -23.87 -23.47 13.36
CA ALA A 293 -24.21 -23.45 14.77
C ALA A 293 -25.17 -24.59 15.14
N VAL A 294 -26.28 -24.75 14.42
CA VAL A 294 -27.27 -25.81 14.68
C VAL A 294 -26.64 -27.20 14.56
N SER A 295 -25.88 -27.46 13.49
CA SER A 295 -25.21 -28.74 13.28
C SER A 295 -24.08 -29.05 14.27
N SER A 296 -23.43 -28.04 14.86
CA SER A 296 -22.40 -28.24 15.91
C SER A 296 -22.96 -28.26 17.33
N ILE A 297 -24.17 -27.74 17.55
CA ILE A 297 -24.90 -27.81 18.82
C ILE A 297 -25.56 -29.18 19.01
N ILE A 298 -26.16 -29.74 17.95
CA ILE A 298 -26.97 -30.95 18.02
C ILE A 298 -26.10 -32.21 17.79
N PRO A 299 -26.25 -33.28 18.59
CA PRO A 299 -27.17 -33.40 19.73
C PRO A 299 -26.60 -32.80 21.03
N LEU A 300 -27.39 -31.99 21.73
CA LEU A 300 -26.98 -31.31 22.96
C LEU A 300 -27.51 -32.04 24.20
N LYS A 301 -26.62 -32.60 25.02
CA LYS A 301 -26.99 -33.19 26.31
C LYS A 301 -27.06 -32.10 27.40
N LEU A 302 -28.21 -31.98 28.06
CA LEU A 302 -28.43 -31.06 29.17
C LEU A 302 -28.16 -31.73 30.53
N PRO A 303 -27.84 -30.96 31.59
CA PRO A 303 -27.57 -31.49 32.93
C PRO A 303 -28.82 -32.12 33.58
N GLU A 304 -28.59 -33.11 34.43
CA GLU A 304 -29.65 -33.79 35.20
C GLU A 304 -30.33 -32.84 36.21
N ILE A 305 -31.65 -32.75 36.19
CA ILE A 305 -32.44 -31.83 37.02
C ILE A 305 -33.10 -32.61 38.16
N LYS A 306 -32.87 -32.18 39.42
CA LYS A 306 -33.41 -32.83 40.62
C LYS A 306 -34.24 -31.85 41.44
N LYS A 307 -35.44 -32.26 41.84
CA LYS A 307 -36.30 -31.46 42.73
C LYS A 307 -37.08 -32.35 43.70
N SER A 308 -37.43 -31.78 44.85
CA SER A 308 -38.40 -32.37 45.77
C SER A 308 -39.66 -31.51 45.79
N ILE A 309 -40.81 -32.09 45.45
CA ILE A 309 -42.10 -31.42 45.50
C ILE A 309 -42.96 -31.99 46.62
N LYS A 310 -43.83 -31.17 47.22
CA LYS A 310 -44.77 -31.62 48.24
C LYS A 310 -46.16 -31.68 47.63
N ILE A 311 -46.64 -32.89 47.32
CA ILE A 311 -47.96 -33.10 46.71
C ILE A 311 -48.98 -33.34 47.84
N PRO A 312 -50.17 -32.69 47.79
CA PRO A 312 -51.27 -33.01 48.71
C PRO A 312 -51.58 -34.52 48.71
N LEU A 313 -51.93 -35.06 49.89
CA LEU A 313 -52.25 -36.48 50.12
C LEU A 313 -51.09 -37.49 49.94
N VAL A 314 -50.06 -37.19 49.14
CA VAL A 314 -48.92 -38.10 48.85
C VAL A 314 -47.67 -37.78 49.68
N GLY A 315 -47.43 -36.51 50.01
CA GLY A 315 -46.27 -36.09 50.81
C GLY A 315 -45.12 -35.56 49.95
N LYS A 316 -43.87 -35.81 50.37
CA LYS A 316 -42.67 -35.32 49.67
C LYS A 316 -42.23 -36.31 48.59
N VAL A 317 -42.36 -35.91 47.34
CA VAL A 317 -41.95 -36.69 46.16
C VAL A 317 -40.63 -36.16 45.65
N HIS A 318 -39.65 -37.05 45.50
CA HIS A 318 -38.37 -36.76 44.88
C HIS A 318 -38.47 -37.09 43.39
N ILE A 319 -38.14 -36.14 42.52
CA ILE A 319 -38.19 -36.30 41.05
C ILE A 319 -36.82 -35.97 40.46
N VAL A 320 -36.39 -36.81 39.53
CA VAL A 320 -35.15 -36.69 38.75
C VAL A 320 -35.51 -36.71 37.27
N LEU A 321 -34.99 -35.74 36.52
CA LEU A 321 -35.04 -35.70 35.06
C LEU A 321 -33.61 -35.94 34.54
N SER A 322 -33.40 -37.03 33.82
CA SER A 322 -32.09 -37.50 33.35
C SER A 322 -32.08 -37.71 31.83
N ASN A 323 -30.88 -37.85 31.25
CA ASN A 323 -30.67 -38.04 29.81
C ASN A 323 -31.40 -37.02 28.90
N ILE A 324 -31.60 -35.81 29.41
CA ILE A 324 -32.22 -34.71 28.67
C ILE A 324 -31.33 -34.38 27.46
N LEU A 325 -31.88 -34.49 26.26
CA LEU A 325 -31.16 -34.40 24.99
C LEU A 325 -31.95 -33.53 23.99
N ILE A 326 -31.36 -32.42 23.54
CA ILE A 326 -31.87 -31.69 22.37
C ILE A 326 -31.38 -32.40 21.11
N TYR A 327 -32.30 -32.89 20.29
CA TYR A 327 -31.99 -33.68 19.08
C TYR A 327 -32.45 -33.02 17.78
N ASN A 328 -33.24 -31.94 17.85
CA ASN A 328 -33.65 -31.15 16.70
C ASN A 328 -33.82 -29.68 17.11
N VAL A 329 -33.43 -28.75 16.23
CA VAL A 329 -33.72 -27.31 16.35
C VAL A 329 -34.08 -26.79 14.96
N GLU A 330 -35.23 -26.12 14.86
CA GLU A 330 -35.72 -25.51 13.62
C GLU A 330 -35.81 -24.00 13.83
N ILE A 331 -35.16 -23.23 12.95
CA ILE A 331 -35.13 -21.77 13.02
C ILE A 331 -36.31 -21.18 12.25
N GLY A 332 -37.17 -20.41 12.92
CA GLY A 332 -38.35 -19.80 12.29
C GLY A 332 -37.99 -18.63 11.38
N SER A 333 -37.21 -17.68 11.88
CA SER A 333 -36.61 -16.61 11.09
C SER A 333 -35.25 -16.19 11.66
N SER A 334 -34.43 -15.52 10.85
CA SER A 334 -33.17 -14.94 11.32
C SER A 334 -32.80 -13.68 10.53
N TYR A 335 -32.14 -12.74 11.20
CA TYR A 335 -31.69 -11.50 10.61
C TYR A 335 -30.31 -11.08 11.13
N VAL A 336 -29.64 -10.23 10.36
CA VAL A 336 -28.35 -9.64 10.69
C VAL A 336 -28.46 -8.13 10.59
N GLU A 337 -27.94 -7.43 11.58
CA GLU A 337 -27.84 -5.98 11.61
C GLU A 337 -26.41 -5.56 11.94
N THR A 338 -25.97 -4.48 11.31
CA THR A 338 -24.65 -3.89 11.50
C THR A 338 -24.83 -2.42 11.88
N GLY A 339 -24.07 -1.96 12.85
CA GLY A 339 -24.08 -0.58 13.32
C GLY A 339 -22.79 -0.22 14.04
N ASP A 340 -22.69 1.03 14.50
CA ASP A 340 -21.46 1.62 15.06
C ASP A 340 -20.82 0.81 16.21
N SER A 341 -21.61 0.02 16.93
CA SER A 341 -21.18 -0.80 18.07
C SER A 341 -20.82 -2.25 17.73
N GLY A 342 -21.20 -2.78 16.56
CA GLY A 342 -20.94 -4.18 16.21
C GLY A 342 -21.89 -4.81 15.19
N ILE A 343 -21.83 -6.15 15.13
CA ILE A 343 -22.63 -7.03 14.26
C ILE A 343 -23.58 -7.81 15.15
N ALA A 344 -24.89 -7.63 14.99
CA ALA A 344 -25.92 -8.40 15.66
C ALA A 344 -26.44 -9.53 14.75
N LEU A 345 -26.42 -10.76 15.26
CA LEU A 345 -27.01 -11.96 14.63
C LEU A 345 -28.13 -12.46 15.53
N ILE A 346 -29.35 -12.51 15.01
CA ILE A 346 -30.53 -12.89 15.80
C ILE A 346 -31.33 -13.94 15.04
N ALA A 347 -31.62 -15.04 15.74
CA ALA A 347 -32.56 -16.08 15.32
C ALA A 347 -33.81 -16.01 16.21
N SER A 348 -34.98 -15.87 15.60
CA SER A 348 -36.25 -15.64 16.30
C SER A 348 -37.29 -16.69 15.95
N GLY A 349 -38.18 -16.98 16.90
CA GLY A 349 -39.26 -17.95 16.70
C GLY A 349 -38.77 -19.38 16.45
N ALA A 350 -37.57 -19.72 16.91
CA ALA A 350 -37.02 -21.06 16.79
C ALA A 350 -37.82 -22.05 17.66
N THR A 351 -37.82 -23.32 17.26
CA THR A 351 -38.36 -24.44 18.04
C THR A 351 -37.29 -25.49 18.25
N ALA A 352 -37.39 -26.25 19.34
CA ALA A 352 -36.46 -27.34 19.61
C ALA A 352 -37.20 -28.57 20.16
N ASN A 353 -36.82 -29.76 19.71
CA ASN A 353 -37.37 -31.01 20.23
C ASN A 353 -36.33 -31.68 21.14
N LEU A 354 -36.78 -32.08 22.32
CA LEU A 354 -35.98 -32.75 23.33
C LEU A 354 -36.62 -34.08 23.75
N SER A 355 -35.78 -35.04 24.08
CA SER A 355 -36.17 -36.24 24.83
C SER A 355 -35.58 -36.18 26.25
N MET A 356 -36.26 -36.76 27.23
CA MET A 356 -35.71 -36.97 28.57
C MET A 356 -36.30 -38.21 29.23
N ASP A 357 -35.57 -38.77 30.19
CA ASP A 357 -36.07 -39.79 31.09
C ASP A 357 -36.55 -39.11 32.38
N TRP A 358 -37.67 -39.53 32.93
CA TRP A 358 -38.14 -39.09 34.25
C TRP A 358 -38.20 -40.26 35.22
N LYS A 359 -37.89 -39.98 36.49
CA LYS A 359 -38.07 -40.92 37.60
C LYS A 359 -38.58 -40.18 38.83
N TYR A 360 -39.57 -40.76 39.51
CA TYR A 360 -39.98 -40.29 40.83
C TYR A 360 -39.82 -41.38 41.90
N THR A 361 -39.64 -40.94 43.15
CA THR A 361 -39.62 -41.79 44.34
C THR A 361 -40.30 -41.05 45.49
N TYR A 362 -41.19 -41.73 46.23
CA TYR A 362 -41.73 -41.22 47.49
C TYR A 362 -42.00 -42.36 48.48
N SER A 363 -41.80 -42.05 49.76
CA SER A 363 -42.01 -42.98 50.87
C SER A 363 -43.39 -42.77 51.49
N THR A 364 -44.16 -43.85 51.60
CA THR A 364 -45.36 -43.88 52.44
C THR A 364 -45.04 -44.50 53.81
N TRP A 365 -45.99 -44.48 54.75
CA TRP A 365 -45.81 -45.07 56.08
C TRP A 365 -45.73 -46.61 56.10
N LEU A 366 -45.88 -47.27 54.94
CA LEU A 366 -45.85 -48.74 54.80
C LEU A 366 -44.83 -49.25 53.76
N PHE A 367 -44.52 -48.46 52.73
CA PHE A 367 -43.62 -48.85 51.63
C PHE A 367 -43.17 -47.65 50.79
N ASP A 368 -42.04 -47.80 50.09
CA ASP A 368 -41.57 -46.87 49.07
C ASP A 368 -42.23 -47.17 47.72
N ILE A 369 -42.62 -46.11 46.99
CA ILE A 369 -43.10 -46.18 45.60
C ILE A 369 -42.09 -45.44 44.72
N SER A 370 -41.71 -46.07 43.62
CA SER A 370 -40.96 -45.42 42.54
C SER A 370 -41.46 -45.87 41.18
N ASP A 371 -41.42 -44.98 40.22
CA ASP A 371 -41.83 -45.21 38.83
C ASP A 371 -40.93 -44.37 37.89
N SER A 372 -40.87 -44.75 36.63
CA SER A 372 -40.02 -44.10 35.63
C SER A 372 -40.55 -44.33 34.22
N GLY A 373 -40.30 -43.36 33.35
CA GLY A 373 -40.62 -43.45 31.92
C GLY A 373 -39.93 -42.36 31.14
N ASP A 374 -40.36 -42.20 29.89
CA ASP A 374 -39.78 -41.26 28.94
C ASP A 374 -40.70 -40.04 28.79
N ALA A 375 -40.15 -38.96 28.24
CA ALA A 375 -40.91 -37.77 27.89
C ALA A 375 -40.31 -37.06 26.67
N SER A 376 -41.19 -36.48 25.85
CA SER A 376 -40.83 -35.53 24.80
C SER A 376 -41.17 -34.11 25.23
N ILE A 377 -40.29 -33.16 24.92
CA ILE A 377 -40.50 -31.72 25.17
C ILE A 377 -40.33 -30.98 23.85
N GLN A 378 -41.25 -30.06 23.58
CA GLN A 378 -41.16 -29.11 22.49
C GLN A 378 -40.97 -27.70 23.06
N VAL A 379 -39.89 -27.04 22.65
CA VAL A 379 -39.62 -25.63 22.94
C VAL A 379 -40.27 -24.78 21.86
N GLU A 380 -41.00 -23.73 22.25
CA GLU A 380 -41.75 -22.86 21.35
C GLU A 380 -41.35 -21.39 21.53
N GLY A 381 -41.11 -20.69 20.41
CA GLY A 381 -40.78 -19.27 20.43
C GLY A 381 -39.45 -18.96 21.12
N MET A 382 -38.42 -19.74 20.81
CA MET A 382 -37.06 -19.50 21.27
C MET A 382 -36.42 -18.37 20.45
N GLU A 383 -35.72 -17.47 21.12
CA GLU A 383 -34.96 -16.38 20.54
C GLU A 383 -33.50 -16.51 20.98
N VAL A 384 -32.57 -16.48 20.03
CA VAL A 384 -31.12 -16.55 20.28
C VAL A 384 -30.48 -15.34 19.62
N GLY A 385 -29.83 -14.51 20.41
CA GLY A 385 -29.18 -13.28 19.94
C GLY A 385 -27.71 -13.23 20.35
N VAL A 386 -26.88 -12.73 19.45
CA VAL A 386 -25.47 -12.41 19.74
C VAL A 386 -25.04 -11.12 19.05
N THR A 387 -24.34 -10.27 19.78
CA THR A 387 -23.74 -9.03 19.31
C THR A 387 -22.22 -9.14 19.41
N LEU A 388 -21.54 -8.91 18.29
CA LEU A 388 -20.11 -9.15 18.11
C LEU A 388 -19.39 -7.84 17.73
N ALA A 389 -18.29 -7.53 18.41
CA ALA A 389 -17.32 -6.55 17.94
C ALA A 389 -16.25 -7.23 17.09
N LEU A 390 -15.84 -6.57 16.01
CA LEU A 390 -14.77 -7.01 15.12
C LEU A 390 -13.71 -5.90 15.03
N LYS A 391 -12.44 -6.23 15.27
CA LYS A 391 -11.32 -5.27 15.33
C LYS A 391 -10.07 -5.83 14.68
N ASP A 392 -9.20 -4.95 14.22
CA ASP A 392 -7.83 -5.32 13.84
C ASP A 392 -6.99 -5.55 15.10
N GLN A 393 -6.17 -6.60 15.08
CA GLN A 393 -5.16 -6.91 16.07
C GLN A 393 -3.91 -7.43 15.35
N GLU A 394 -2.87 -6.61 15.28
CA GLU A 394 -1.57 -6.96 14.67
C GLU A 394 -1.68 -7.45 13.21
N GLY A 395 -2.63 -6.90 12.44
CA GLY A 395 -2.87 -7.27 11.04
C GLY A 395 -3.72 -8.54 10.86
N THR A 396 -4.38 -9.02 11.91
CA THR A 396 -5.41 -10.07 11.87
C THR A 396 -6.74 -9.56 12.44
N LEU A 397 -7.83 -10.30 12.24
CA LEU A 397 -9.13 -9.93 12.78
C LEU A 397 -9.39 -10.62 14.13
N LYS A 398 -9.70 -9.82 15.15
CA LYS A 398 -10.19 -10.28 16.44
C LYS A 398 -11.71 -10.10 16.52
N LEU A 399 -12.42 -11.17 16.84
CA LEU A 399 -13.84 -11.18 17.15
C LEU A 399 -14.03 -11.16 18.67
N SER A 400 -15.04 -10.45 19.18
CA SER A 400 -15.32 -10.38 20.62
C SER A 400 -16.82 -10.29 20.89
N VAL A 401 -17.31 -11.12 21.82
CA VAL A 401 -18.71 -11.10 22.23
C VAL A 401 -18.97 -9.88 23.11
N LEU A 402 -19.90 -9.02 22.68
CA LEU A 402 -20.43 -7.93 23.50
C LEU A 402 -21.62 -8.43 24.33
N GLU A 403 -22.58 -9.06 23.66
CA GLU A 403 -23.77 -9.64 24.27
C GLU A 403 -24.07 -10.97 23.61
N CYS A 404 -24.56 -11.95 24.37
CA CYS A 404 -25.03 -13.23 23.85
C CYS A 404 -26.01 -13.84 24.83
N GLY A 405 -27.20 -14.23 24.35
CA GLY A 405 -28.25 -14.82 25.17
C GLY A 405 -29.24 -15.65 24.37
N CYS A 406 -29.99 -16.46 25.09
CA CYS A 406 -31.09 -17.26 24.61
C CYS A 406 -32.28 -17.00 25.54
N TYR A 407 -33.48 -16.88 24.97
CA TYR A 407 -34.73 -16.74 25.69
C TYR A 407 -35.75 -17.75 25.15
N VAL A 408 -36.47 -18.43 26.04
CA VAL A 408 -37.53 -19.37 25.66
C VAL A 408 -38.89 -18.84 26.13
N LYS A 409 -39.78 -18.56 25.19
CA LYS A 409 -41.14 -18.10 25.48
C LYS A 409 -41.99 -19.16 26.19
N ASP A 410 -42.02 -20.40 25.69
CA ASP A 410 -42.76 -21.49 26.31
C ASP A 410 -42.19 -22.88 25.98
N ILE A 411 -42.58 -23.90 26.77
CA ILE A 411 -42.34 -25.31 26.49
C ILE A 411 -43.61 -26.15 26.71
N THR A 412 -43.81 -27.12 25.82
CA THR A 412 -44.85 -28.14 25.90
C THR A 412 -44.20 -29.48 26.27
N ILE A 413 -44.61 -30.10 27.38
CA ILE A 413 -44.10 -31.40 27.84
C ILE A 413 -45.15 -32.49 27.54
N LYS A 414 -44.73 -33.65 27.05
CA LYS A 414 -45.56 -34.85 26.90
C LYS A 414 -44.87 -36.01 27.64
N LEU A 415 -45.54 -36.54 28.66
CA LEU A 415 -45.04 -37.67 29.45
C LEU A 415 -45.62 -38.98 28.89
N ASP A 416 -44.75 -39.93 28.58
CA ASP A 416 -45.14 -41.28 28.19
C ASP A 416 -45.09 -42.20 29.42
N GLY A 417 -46.24 -42.74 29.83
CA GLY A 417 -46.37 -43.62 31.01
C GLY A 417 -47.69 -43.47 31.78
N GLY A 418 -47.85 -44.27 32.84
CA GLY A 418 -49.09 -44.34 33.63
C GLY A 418 -49.33 -43.20 34.63
N ALA A 419 -48.43 -42.21 34.69
CA ALA A 419 -48.38 -41.19 35.74
C ALA A 419 -49.12 -39.87 35.39
N SER A 420 -50.22 -39.92 34.65
CA SER A 420 -50.94 -38.70 34.18
C SER A 420 -51.39 -37.76 35.31
N TRP A 421 -51.60 -38.28 36.52
CA TRP A 421 -51.93 -37.50 37.72
C TRP A 421 -50.78 -36.59 38.20
N LEU A 422 -49.54 -36.90 37.81
CA LEU A 422 -48.33 -36.14 38.17
C LEU A 422 -48.04 -34.99 37.18
N TYR A 423 -48.67 -35.01 36.00
CA TYR A 423 -48.38 -34.11 34.88
C TYR A 423 -48.30 -32.63 35.28
N GLN A 424 -49.37 -32.10 35.89
CA GLN A 424 -49.42 -30.67 36.28
C GLN A 424 -48.33 -30.34 37.32
N GLY A 425 -48.12 -31.24 38.30
CA GLY A 425 -47.09 -31.05 39.33
C GLY A 425 -45.66 -31.13 38.78
N LEU A 426 -45.44 -31.84 37.67
CA LEU A 426 -44.15 -31.90 36.98
C LEU A 426 -43.94 -30.63 36.12
N VAL A 427 -44.95 -30.20 35.35
CA VAL A 427 -44.91 -28.95 34.58
C VAL A 427 -44.66 -27.76 35.50
N ASP A 428 -45.50 -27.55 36.52
CA ASP A 428 -45.40 -26.40 37.44
C ASP A 428 -44.06 -26.36 38.19
N ALA A 429 -43.48 -27.53 38.48
CA ALA A 429 -42.24 -27.62 39.24
C ALA A 429 -40.97 -27.52 38.38
N PHE A 430 -40.96 -28.04 37.16
CA PHE A 430 -39.75 -28.17 36.35
C PHE A 430 -39.71 -27.26 35.12
N LYS A 431 -40.83 -26.69 34.66
CA LYS A 431 -40.88 -25.85 33.45
C LYS A 431 -39.80 -24.77 33.42
N GLY A 432 -39.70 -23.97 34.49
CA GLY A 432 -38.66 -22.92 34.58
C GLY A 432 -37.23 -23.46 34.64
N GLN A 433 -37.00 -24.64 35.22
CA GLN A 433 -35.66 -25.25 35.28
C GLN A 433 -35.23 -25.83 33.93
N ILE A 434 -36.17 -26.40 33.17
CA ILE A 434 -35.93 -26.88 31.81
C ILE A 434 -35.66 -25.68 30.89
N ILE A 435 -36.46 -24.61 31.00
CA ILE A 435 -36.25 -23.34 30.27
C ILE A 435 -34.84 -22.80 30.52
N SER A 436 -34.46 -22.54 31.78
CA SER A 436 -33.11 -22.00 32.07
C SER A 436 -31.99 -22.98 31.66
N ALA A 437 -32.19 -24.30 31.78
CA ALA A 437 -31.21 -25.27 31.29
C ALA A 437 -31.02 -25.20 29.77
N VAL A 438 -32.09 -24.99 28.99
CA VAL A 438 -32.01 -24.77 27.54
C VAL A 438 -31.32 -23.44 27.24
N GLU A 439 -31.76 -22.35 27.86
CA GLU A 439 -31.23 -20.99 27.67
C GLU A 439 -29.72 -20.91 27.95
N ASP A 440 -29.28 -21.41 29.12
CA ASP A 440 -27.88 -21.40 29.53
C ASP A 440 -27.00 -22.26 28.60
N ASN A 441 -27.42 -23.49 28.30
CA ASN A 441 -26.58 -24.42 27.53
C ASN A 441 -26.50 -24.03 26.04
N ILE A 442 -27.59 -23.54 25.45
CA ILE A 442 -27.54 -22.99 24.08
C ILE A 442 -26.65 -21.74 24.05
N SER A 443 -26.82 -20.80 24.98
CA SER A 443 -25.97 -19.60 25.05
C SER A 443 -24.49 -19.96 25.20
N ASN A 444 -24.16 -20.95 26.03
CA ASN A 444 -22.79 -21.42 26.21
C ASN A 444 -22.23 -22.09 24.96
N LYS A 445 -23.01 -22.90 24.24
CA LYS A 445 -22.56 -23.51 22.97
C LYS A 445 -22.37 -22.49 21.86
N VAL A 446 -23.22 -21.46 21.79
CA VAL A 446 -23.03 -20.33 20.88
C VAL A 446 -21.73 -19.59 21.20
N ARG A 447 -21.44 -19.31 22.47
CA ARG A 447 -20.16 -18.71 22.90
C ARG A 447 -18.95 -19.59 22.55
N GLU A 448 -19.02 -20.91 22.75
CA GLU A 448 -17.98 -21.85 22.30
C GLU A 448 -17.76 -21.81 20.78
N GLY A 449 -18.84 -21.72 20.00
CA GLY A 449 -18.78 -21.58 18.54
C GLY A 449 -18.10 -20.29 18.10
N ILE A 450 -18.39 -19.17 18.78
CA ILE A 450 -17.77 -17.87 18.50
C ILE A 450 -16.26 -17.87 18.81
N VAL A 451 -15.83 -18.55 19.88
CA VAL A 451 -14.38 -18.71 20.18
C VAL A 451 -13.66 -19.51 19.08
N LYS A 452 -14.32 -20.51 18.49
CA LYS A 452 -13.79 -21.22 17.31
C LYS A 452 -13.72 -20.31 16.09
N LEU A 453 -14.73 -19.48 15.85
CA LEU A 453 -14.77 -18.52 14.74
C LEU A 453 -13.68 -17.43 14.89
N ASP A 454 -13.49 -16.88 16.09
CA ASP A 454 -12.38 -15.96 16.41
C ASP A 454 -11.02 -16.61 16.13
N SER A 455 -10.83 -17.87 16.55
CA SER A 455 -9.61 -18.63 16.27
C SER A 455 -9.38 -18.81 14.76
N LEU A 456 -10.43 -19.04 13.97
CA LEU A 456 -10.33 -19.15 12.52
C LEU A 456 -9.96 -17.81 11.87
N LEU A 457 -10.55 -16.70 12.32
CA LEU A 457 -10.24 -15.34 11.83
C LEU A 457 -8.81 -14.91 12.17
N GLN A 458 -8.32 -15.24 13.37
CA GLN A 458 -6.92 -15.00 13.76
C GLN A 458 -5.94 -15.92 13.03
N SER A 459 -6.38 -17.09 12.55
CA SER A 459 -5.58 -18.03 11.76
C SER A 459 -5.48 -17.67 10.26
N LEU A 460 -6.14 -16.60 9.81
CA LEU A 460 -6.03 -16.13 8.44
C LEU A 460 -4.55 -15.83 8.11
N PRO A 461 -4.05 -16.24 6.92
CA PRO A 461 -2.66 -16.01 6.56
C PRO A 461 -2.40 -14.52 6.44
N LYS A 462 -1.22 -14.06 6.86
CA LYS A 462 -0.75 -12.68 6.65
C LYS A 462 -0.17 -12.46 5.24
N GLN A 463 0.17 -13.53 4.52
CA GLN A 463 0.71 -13.50 3.16
C GLN A 463 0.16 -14.64 2.29
N ILE A 464 0.00 -14.40 0.98
CA ILE A 464 -0.38 -15.41 -0.01
C ILE A 464 0.67 -15.42 -1.12
N ALA A 465 1.42 -16.52 -1.24
CA ALA A 465 2.41 -16.68 -2.30
C ALA A 465 1.76 -16.65 -3.70
N LEU A 466 2.39 -15.96 -4.65
CA LEU A 466 2.07 -15.99 -6.07
C LEU A 466 2.78 -17.16 -6.76
N ASP A 467 4.08 -17.23 -6.52
CA ASP A 467 5.05 -18.24 -6.96
C ASP A 467 6.28 -18.17 -6.04
N ASP A 468 7.42 -18.73 -6.47
CA ASP A 468 8.67 -18.81 -5.70
C ASP A 468 9.45 -17.48 -5.64
N ILE A 469 8.86 -16.36 -6.09
CA ILE A 469 9.50 -15.05 -6.19
C ILE A 469 8.73 -14.02 -5.34
N ALA A 470 7.41 -13.93 -5.53
CA ALA A 470 6.58 -12.89 -4.92
C ALA A 470 5.46 -13.43 -4.02
N ALA A 471 5.15 -12.71 -2.94
CA ALA A 471 4.01 -12.95 -2.07
C ALA A 471 3.16 -11.69 -1.89
N LEU A 472 1.82 -11.84 -1.94
CA LEU A 472 0.87 -10.79 -1.63
C LEU A 472 0.74 -10.65 -0.11
N ASN A 473 1.06 -9.48 0.44
CA ASN A 473 0.75 -9.14 1.83
C ASN A 473 -0.78 -8.95 1.97
N VAL A 474 -1.40 -9.72 2.85
CA VAL A 474 -2.84 -9.68 3.13
C VAL A 474 -3.17 -9.35 4.59
N THR A 475 -2.24 -8.72 5.32
CA THR A 475 -2.55 -8.18 6.66
C THR A 475 -3.66 -7.13 6.59
N PHE A 476 -4.58 -7.18 7.54
CA PHE A 476 -5.55 -6.11 7.75
C PHE A 476 -4.84 -4.82 8.17
N VAL A 477 -5.44 -3.67 7.85
CA VAL A 477 -4.87 -2.36 8.16
C VAL A 477 -5.96 -1.49 8.80
N GLY A 478 -5.93 -1.42 10.13
CA GLY A 478 -6.93 -0.68 10.89
C GLY A 478 -8.26 -1.41 11.03
N ASN A 479 -9.12 -0.90 11.91
CA ASN A 479 -10.38 -1.55 12.24
C ASN A 479 -11.36 -1.60 11.04
N PRO A 480 -12.14 -2.69 10.90
CA PRO A 480 -13.20 -2.76 9.89
C PRO A 480 -14.22 -1.64 10.08
N VAL A 481 -14.68 -1.07 8.97
CA VAL A 481 -15.71 -0.02 8.96
C VAL A 481 -17.07 -0.68 8.82
N LEU A 482 -17.90 -0.55 9.86
CA LEU A 482 -19.28 -1.03 9.89
C LEU A 482 -20.20 0.07 9.33
N SER A 483 -21.17 -0.31 8.51
CA SER A 483 -22.28 0.56 8.06
C SER A 483 -23.62 -0.13 8.30
N ASN A 484 -24.74 0.57 8.09
CA ASN A 484 -26.09 -0.01 8.23
C ASN A 484 -26.40 -1.15 7.24
N SER A 485 -25.54 -1.42 6.26
CA SER A 485 -25.77 -2.42 5.20
C SER A 485 -24.51 -3.08 4.63
N SER A 486 -23.34 -2.85 5.24
CA SER A 486 -22.07 -3.44 4.80
C SER A 486 -21.01 -3.47 5.89
N ILE A 487 -19.96 -4.27 5.66
CA ILE A 487 -18.70 -4.24 6.41
C ILE A 487 -17.56 -4.05 5.41
N GLU A 488 -16.71 -3.05 5.60
CA GLU A 488 -15.50 -2.83 4.80
C GLU A 488 -14.24 -3.16 5.58
N PHE A 489 -13.35 -3.90 4.94
CA PHE A 489 -12.01 -4.25 5.41
C PHE A 489 -10.97 -3.55 4.54
N GLN A 490 -9.95 -2.92 5.15
CA GLN A 490 -8.73 -2.52 4.44
C GLN A 490 -7.65 -3.59 4.66
N ILE A 491 -6.89 -3.87 3.61
CA ILE A 491 -5.82 -4.86 3.56
C ILE A 491 -4.61 -4.20 2.91
N ASN A 492 -3.40 -4.47 3.42
CA ASN A 492 -2.15 -3.91 2.89
C ASN A 492 -2.08 -4.12 1.36
N GLY A 493 -2.08 -5.37 0.90
CA GLY A 493 -2.31 -5.70 -0.50
C GLY A 493 -1.15 -5.42 -1.45
N LEU A 494 0.03 -5.08 -0.95
CA LEU A 494 1.25 -4.96 -1.76
C LEU A 494 1.94 -6.33 -1.89
N PHE A 495 2.68 -6.52 -2.97
CA PHE A 495 3.56 -7.68 -3.14
C PHE A 495 4.97 -7.39 -2.63
N THR A 496 5.56 -8.38 -1.97
CA THR A 496 6.95 -8.39 -1.48
C THR A 496 7.69 -9.62 -2.02
N ALA A 497 9.03 -9.59 -1.98
CA ALA A 497 9.84 -10.79 -2.23
C ALA A 497 9.67 -11.80 -1.07
N LEU A 498 9.82 -13.10 -1.34
CA LEU A 498 9.57 -14.15 -0.33
C LEU A 498 10.55 -14.18 0.84
N ASP A 499 11.81 -13.81 0.60
CA ASP A 499 12.88 -13.81 1.61
C ASP A 499 13.03 -12.47 2.35
N ASP A 500 12.25 -11.45 1.96
CA ASP A 500 12.37 -10.10 2.48
C ASP A 500 11.36 -9.81 3.61
N ASN A 501 11.87 -9.71 4.84
CA ASN A 501 11.08 -9.28 5.99
C ASN A 501 10.88 -7.74 6.03
N SER A 502 11.49 -6.98 5.13
CA SER A 502 11.23 -5.55 4.99
C SER A 502 10.00 -5.31 4.11
N ALA A 503 8.98 -4.70 4.70
CA ALA A 503 7.77 -4.32 3.97
C ALA A 503 8.13 -3.22 2.95
N SER A 504 8.04 -3.54 1.66
CA SER A 504 8.45 -2.69 0.55
C SER A 504 7.63 -1.38 0.51
N SER A 505 8.20 -0.31 1.07
CA SER A 505 7.55 0.97 1.40
C SER A 505 7.43 1.92 0.20
N LEU A 506 6.68 1.52 -0.84
CA LEU A 506 6.76 2.14 -2.17
C LEU A 506 5.49 2.83 -2.66
N TYR A 507 4.44 2.85 -1.85
CA TYR A 507 3.10 3.22 -2.29
C TYR A 507 2.34 3.94 -1.18
N ASN A 508 1.76 5.10 -1.49
CA ASN A 508 0.77 5.81 -0.66
C ASN A 508 -0.52 6.01 -1.47
N LYS A 509 -1.65 6.20 -0.79
CA LYS A 509 -3.00 6.18 -1.33
C LYS A 509 -3.53 7.62 -1.48
N GLY A 510 -4.11 7.92 -2.64
CA GLY A 510 -4.99 9.08 -2.78
C GLY A 510 -6.27 8.92 -1.94
N SER A 511 -7.04 10.00 -1.77
CA SER A 511 -8.29 9.98 -0.98
C SER A 511 -9.17 8.77 -1.28
N LEU A 512 -9.81 8.20 -0.25
CA LEU A 512 -10.88 7.23 -0.41
C LEU A 512 -12.01 7.84 -1.26
N ASP A 513 -12.12 7.40 -2.51
CA ASP A 513 -13.26 7.73 -3.36
C ASP A 513 -14.49 6.94 -2.86
N PRO A 514 -15.63 7.61 -2.59
CA PRO A 514 -16.83 6.94 -2.10
C PRO A 514 -17.37 5.92 -3.11
N VAL A 515 -18.02 4.88 -2.58
CA VAL A 515 -18.65 3.82 -3.38
C VAL A 515 -19.63 4.44 -4.40
N PRO A 516 -19.49 4.17 -5.72
CA PRO A 516 -20.44 4.63 -6.72
C PRO A 516 -21.84 4.09 -6.43
N CYS A 517 -22.85 4.96 -6.46
CA CYS A 517 -24.25 4.61 -6.15
C CYS A 517 -24.91 3.56 -7.07
N ASN A 518 -24.18 3.03 -8.06
CA ASN A 518 -24.63 2.04 -9.05
C ASN A 518 -23.83 0.72 -8.95
N ALA A 519 -23.29 0.37 -7.78
CA ALA A 519 -22.61 -0.91 -7.58
C ALA A 519 -23.54 -2.12 -7.87
N PRO A 520 -23.08 -3.16 -8.61
CA PRO A 520 -23.85 -4.39 -8.81
C PRO A 520 -24.28 -5.07 -7.50
N ALA A 521 -25.51 -5.60 -7.45
CA ALA A 521 -26.09 -6.24 -6.27
C ALA A 521 -25.52 -7.66 -5.99
N LYS A 522 -24.25 -7.68 -5.59
CA LYS A 522 -23.43 -8.87 -5.33
C LYS A 522 -23.08 -9.00 -3.85
N MET A 523 -22.67 -10.20 -3.42
CA MET A 523 -22.33 -10.45 -2.01
C MET A 523 -21.05 -9.74 -1.54
N VAL A 524 -20.02 -9.72 -2.39
CA VAL A 524 -18.73 -9.08 -2.08
C VAL A 524 -18.26 -8.16 -3.19
N GLU A 525 -17.56 -7.09 -2.81
CA GLU A 525 -16.72 -6.26 -3.67
C GLU A 525 -15.26 -6.40 -3.20
N ILE A 526 -14.34 -6.74 -4.11
CA ILE A 526 -12.89 -6.67 -3.87
C ILE A 526 -12.34 -5.56 -4.75
N SER A 527 -11.68 -4.58 -4.14
CA SER A 527 -11.18 -3.38 -4.80
C SER A 527 -9.66 -3.31 -4.68
N LEU A 528 -8.93 -3.29 -5.79
CA LEU A 528 -7.46 -3.30 -5.84
C LEU A 528 -6.96 -1.95 -6.39
N HIS A 529 -6.06 -1.27 -5.69
CA HIS A 529 -5.39 -0.08 -6.23
C HIS A 529 -4.40 -0.44 -7.34
N GLU A 530 -4.08 0.49 -8.24
CA GLU A 530 -3.05 0.27 -9.27
C GLU A 530 -1.66 -0.04 -8.68
N ASN A 531 -1.37 0.48 -7.49
CA ASN A 531 -0.18 0.16 -6.69
C ASN A 531 -0.04 -1.34 -6.38
N VAL A 532 -1.13 -2.10 -6.31
CA VAL A 532 -1.08 -3.57 -6.16
C VAL A 532 -0.39 -4.19 -7.37
N PHE A 533 -0.71 -3.73 -8.58
CA PHE A 533 -0.07 -4.20 -9.82
C PHE A 533 1.36 -3.66 -9.96
N SER A 534 1.59 -2.40 -9.57
CA SER A 534 2.93 -1.81 -9.58
C SER A 534 3.89 -2.54 -8.62
N SER A 535 3.44 -2.94 -7.43
CA SER A 535 4.28 -3.65 -6.45
C SER A 535 4.77 -5.01 -6.96
N VAL A 536 3.88 -5.83 -7.55
CA VAL A 536 4.31 -7.10 -8.15
C VAL A 536 5.27 -6.87 -9.33
N SER A 537 5.00 -5.85 -10.15
CA SER A 537 5.87 -5.45 -11.26
C SER A 537 7.29 -5.10 -10.78
N LEU A 538 7.39 -4.36 -9.67
CA LEU A 538 8.66 -3.96 -9.08
C LEU A 538 9.45 -5.14 -8.51
N VAL A 539 8.78 -6.11 -7.85
CA VAL A 539 9.43 -7.35 -7.37
C VAL A 539 10.05 -8.12 -8.55
N PHE A 540 9.29 -8.36 -9.63
CA PHE A 540 9.80 -9.07 -10.82
C PHE A 540 10.93 -8.32 -11.54
N TYR A 541 10.96 -6.98 -11.46
CA TYR A 541 12.05 -6.17 -11.99
C TYR A 541 13.33 -6.29 -11.13
N ASN A 542 13.22 -6.11 -9.81
CA ASN A 542 14.35 -6.18 -8.89
C ASN A 542 15.04 -7.55 -8.89
N GLU A 543 14.25 -8.62 -8.99
CA GLU A 543 14.73 -10.01 -9.09
C GLU A 543 15.26 -10.38 -10.49
N ASN A 544 15.43 -9.40 -11.40
CA ASN A 544 15.96 -9.57 -12.76
C ASN A 544 15.21 -10.58 -13.64
N TYR A 545 13.93 -10.85 -13.37
CA TYR A 545 13.07 -11.74 -14.18
C TYR A 545 12.51 -11.08 -15.44
N MET A 546 12.59 -9.74 -15.56
CA MET A 546 12.11 -8.98 -16.71
C MET A 546 13.12 -8.84 -17.87
N GLN A 547 13.79 -9.94 -18.22
CA GLN A 547 14.71 -9.99 -19.36
C GLN A 547 14.54 -11.27 -20.17
N ARG A 548 14.84 -11.22 -21.47
CA ARG A 548 14.74 -12.38 -22.36
C ARG A 548 15.60 -12.28 -23.62
N THR A 549 16.51 -13.23 -23.75
CA THR A 549 17.13 -13.66 -25.00
C THR A 549 16.13 -14.30 -25.96
N ILE A 550 16.14 -13.84 -27.22
CA ILE A 550 15.41 -14.41 -28.35
C ILE A 550 16.43 -14.72 -29.46
N ASN A 551 16.67 -16.01 -29.69
CA ASN A 551 17.55 -16.52 -30.76
C ASN A 551 16.76 -17.24 -31.89
N LYS A 552 15.46 -17.49 -31.71
CA LYS A 552 14.56 -18.07 -32.73
C LYS A 552 13.17 -17.45 -32.66
N ILE A 553 12.54 -17.23 -33.81
CA ILE A 553 11.15 -16.75 -33.94
C ILE A 553 10.33 -17.84 -34.64
N PRO A 554 9.13 -18.21 -34.13
CA PRO A 554 8.25 -19.17 -34.80
C PRO A 554 7.90 -18.73 -36.22
N ASP A 555 7.93 -19.68 -37.16
CA ASP A 555 7.53 -19.52 -38.58
C ASP A 555 8.27 -18.42 -39.37
N GLN A 556 9.35 -17.83 -38.83
CA GLN A 556 10.09 -16.73 -39.44
C GLN A 556 11.59 -16.81 -39.16
N SER A 557 12.42 -16.80 -40.21
CA SER A 557 13.89 -16.84 -40.12
C SER A 557 14.55 -15.46 -39.92
N LEU A 558 13.85 -14.53 -39.26
CA LEU A 558 14.23 -13.12 -39.10
C LEU A 558 15.50 -12.86 -38.27
N LEU A 559 16.08 -13.86 -37.61
CA LEU A 559 17.27 -13.74 -36.75
C LEU A 559 18.54 -14.23 -37.45
N ASN A 560 18.73 -13.78 -38.68
CA ASN A 560 19.98 -13.95 -39.42
C ASN A 560 20.30 -12.66 -40.18
N THR A 561 21.56 -12.28 -40.17
CA THR A 561 22.09 -11.04 -40.78
C THR A 561 21.73 -10.89 -42.26
N ALA A 562 21.58 -12.00 -43.00
CA ALA A 562 21.16 -12.00 -44.40
C ALA A 562 19.76 -11.40 -44.62
N GLN A 563 18.84 -11.58 -43.67
CA GLN A 563 17.49 -11.00 -43.75
C GLN A 563 17.50 -9.51 -43.43
N TRP A 564 18.43 -9.08 -42.57
CA TRP A 564 18.62 -7.67 -42.21
C TRP A 564 19.42 -6.88 -43.25
N LYS A 565 19.97 -7.52 -44.29
CA LYS A 565 20.78 -6.90 -45.37
C LYS A 565 20.16 -5.65 -46.03
N HIS A 566 18.83 -5.58 -46.13
CA HIS A 566 18.12 -4.43 -46.71
C HIS A 566 17.72 -3.36 -45.67
N ILE A 567 17.85 -3.69 -44.39
CA ILE A 567 17.40 -2.89 -43.24
C ILE A 567 18.62 -2.21 -42.60
N VAL A 568 19.71 -2.98 -42.46
CA VAL A 568 21.00 -2.59 -41.89
C VAL A 568 22.11 -3.12 -42.80
N PRO A 569 22.39 -2.45 -43.95
CA PRO A 569 23.34 -2.98 -44.94
C PRO A 569 24.78 -3.12 -44.43
N GLN A 570 25.15 -2.43 -43.35
CA GLN A 570 26.48 -2.54 -42.74
C GLN A 570 26.62 -3.79 -41.86
N LEU A 571 25.55 -4.23 -41.20
CA LEU A 571 25.51 -5.45 -40.40
C LEU A 571 25.93 -6.66 -41.24
N TYR A 572 25.26 -6.86 -42.38
CA TYR A 572 25.58 -7.95 -43.31
C TYR A 572 26.96 -7.84 -43.99
N LYS A 573 27.54 -6.63 -44.08
CA LYS A 573 28.89 -6.45 -44.64
C LYS A 573 29.99 -6.83 -43.66
N GLN A 574 29.80 -6.59 -42.37
CA GLN A 574 30.74 -6.98 -41.32
C GLN A 574 30.54 -8.45 -40.96
N TYR A 575 29.28 -8.89 -40.86
CA TYR A 575 28.86 -10.21 -40.43
C TYR A 575 27.94 -10.85 -41.49
N PRO A 576 28.49 -11.45 -42.56
CA PRO A 576 27.69 -12.04 -43.62
C PRO A 576 27.12 -13.41 -43.22
N ASP A 577 25.80 -13.57 -43.37
CA ASP A 577 25.06 -14.83 -43.20
C ASP A 577 25.14 -15.47 -41.79
N LYS A 578 25.67 -14.75 -40.80
CA LYS A 578 25.71 -15.09 -39.37
C LYS A 578 24.32 -15.01 -38.71
N ASP A 579 24.09 -15.85 -37.71
CA ASP A 579 22.88 -15.85 -36.88
C ASP A 579 22.89 -14.69 -35.87
N MET A 580 21.71 -14.34 -35.35
CA MET A 580 21.50 -13.18 -34.47
C MET A 580 20.77 -13.55 -33.19
N GLU A 581 21.11 -12.86 -32.12
CA GLU A 581 20.37 -12.88 -30.86
C GLU A 581 19.79 -11.49 -30.57
N LEU A 582 18.59 -11.43 -29.99
CA LEU A 582 18.04 -10.21 -29.43
C LEU A 582 17.81 -10.42 -27.93
N ASN A 583 18.58 -9.75 -27.08
CA ASN A 583 18.28 -9.67 -25.65
C ASN A 583 17.37 -8.47 -25.39
N ILE A 584 16.14 -8.73 -24.97
CA ILE A 584 15.17 -7.71 -24.55
C ILE A 584 15.18 -7.64 -23.04
N SER A 585 15.62 -6.52 -22.48
CA SER A 585 15.69 -6.27 -21.03
C SER A 585 14.83 -5.07 -20.67
N VAL A 586 14.00 -5.16 -19.64
CA VAL A 586 13.26 -4.01 -19.11
C VAL A 586 14.24 -3.09 -18.37
N SER A 587 14.26 -1.80 -18.73
CA SER A 587 15.26 -0.84 -18.24
C SER A 587 14.81 -0.06 -17.00
N SER A 588 13.51 -0.07 -16.69
CA SER A 588 12.93 0.49 -15.47
C SER A 588 11.62 -0.25 -15.11
N PRO A 589 11.17 -0.25 -13.85
CA PRO A 589 9.89 -0.85 -13.46
C PRO A 589 8.73 -0.38 -14.36
N PRO A 590 7.91 -1.29 -14.92
CA PRO A 590 6.75 -0.94 -15.73
C PRO A 590 5.78 0.00 -15.03
N ILE A 591 5.38 1.08 -15.71
CA ILE A 591 4.37 2.01 -15.21
C ILE A 591 3.00 1.39 -15.52
N ILE A 592 2.20 1.12 -14.50
CA ILE A 592 0.87 0.50 -14.61
C ILE A 592 -0.19 1.49 -14.15
N ARG A 593 -1.25 1.68 -14.94
CA ARG A 593 -2.39 2.55 -14.62
C ARG A 593 -3.72 1.83 -14.86
N VAL A 594 -4.68 1.99 -13.95
CA VAL A 594 -6.02 1.40 -14.13
C VAL A 594 -6.96 2.41 -14.79
N ALA A 595 -7.30 2.14 -16.04
CA ALA A 595 -8.18 2.96 -16.88
C ALA A 595 -9.59 2.37 -16.98
N ASN A 596 -10.58 3.14 -17.46
CA ASN A 596 -11.99 2.72 -17.43
C ASN A 596 -12.32 1.39 -18.16
N ASN A 597 -11.46 0.95 -19.09
CA ASN A 597 -11.66 -0.24 -19.91
C ASN A 597 -10.63 -1.37 -19.66
N GLY A 598 -9.80 -1.26 -18.62
CA GLY A 598 -8.80 -2.27 -18.28
C GLY A 598 -7.57 -1.69 -17.57
N VAL A 599 -6.42 -2.34 -17.76
CA VAL A 599 -5.15 -1.92 -17.17
C VAL A 599 -4.18 -1.60 -18.29
N ASP A 600 -3.71 -0.36 -18.35
CA ASP A 600 -2.73 0.10 -19.33
C ASP A 600 -1.33 0.10 -18.71
N PHE A 601 -0.32 -0.20 -19.50
CA PHE A 601 1.08 -0.23 -19.06
C PHE A 601 2.01 0.37 -20.11
N THR A 602 2.99 1.12 -19.60
CA THR A 602 4.13 1.62 -20.37
C THR A 602 5.38 0.94 -19.84
N VAL A 603 6.09 0.25 -20.74
CA VAL A 603 7.31 -0.50 -20.43
C VAL A 603 8.47 0.12 -21.20
N TYR A 604 9.48 0.59 -20.47
CA TYR A 604 10.76 0.98 -21.05
C TYR A 604 11.67 -0.26 -21.07
N SER A 605 12.26 -0.55 -22.23
CA SER A 605 13.16 -1.69 -22.40
C SER A 605 14.29 -1.37 -23.36
N ASP A 606 15.46 -1.97 -23.13
CA ASP A 606 16.58 -1.97 -24.05
C ASP A 606 16.62 -3.31 -24.80
N VAL A 607 16.71 -3.23 -26.14
CA VAL A 607 16.95 -4.38 -27.01
C VAL A 607 18.38 -4.32 -27.53
N THR A 608 19.22 -5.23 -27.04
CA THR A 608 20.58 -5.43 -27.53
C THR A 608 20.56 -6.42 -28.68
N ILE A 609 21.11 -6.02 -29.83
CA ILE A 609 21.32 -6.87 -30.99
C ILE A 609 22.70 -7.53 -30.85
N GLY A 610 22.70 -8.86 -30.73
CA GLY A 610 23.88 -9.71 -30.79
C GLY A 610 24.02 -10.40 -32.15
N VAL A 611 25.26 -10.62 -32.58
CA VAL A 611 25.63 -11.55 -33.66
C VAL A 611 26.33 -12.75 -33.03
N VAL A 612 25.97 -13.96 -33.47
CA VAL A 612 26.58 -15.21 -32.98
C VAL A 612 27.76 -15.57 -33.89
N GLU A 613 28.95 -15.74 -33.30
CA GLU A 613 30.17 -16.16 -34.01
C GLU A 613 30.35 -17.68 -34.04
N ASP A 614 31.39 -18.16 -34.74
CA ASP A 614 31.59 -19.59 -35.04
C ASP A 614 31.98 -20.44 -33.81
N ASP A 615 32.21 -19.81 -32.65
CA ASP A 615 32.52 -20.39 -31.34
C ASP A 615 31.39 -20.22 -30.31
N ASP A 616 30.19 -19.86 -30.77
CA ASP A 616 29.01 -19.50 -29.97
C ASP A 616 29.18 -18.22 -29.11
N GLU A 617 30.23 -17.40 -29.30
CA GLU A 617 30.33 -16.08 -28.67
C GLU A 617 29.33 -15.09 -29.28
N VAL A 618 28.68 -14.25 -28.45
CA VAL A 618 27.67 -13.28 -28.88
C VAL A 618 28.22 -11.85 -28.81
N ILE A 619 28.55 -11.28 -29.97
CA ILE A 619 29.05 -9.91 -30.10
C ILE A 619 27.88 -8.94 -30.17
N SER A 620 27.77 -8.03 -29.19
CA SER A 620 26.72 -7.01 -29.17
C SER A 620 27.06 -5.86 -30.12
N VAL A 621 26.26 -5.66 -31.18
CA VAL A 621 26.55 -4.73 -32.29
C VAL A 621 25.71 -3.45 -32.30
N ALA A 622 24.57 -3.44 -31.61
CA ALA A 622 23.75 -2.24 -31.41
C ALA A 622 22.80 -2.39 -30.21
N CYS A 623 22.36 -1.28 -29.63
CA CYS A 623 21.32 -1.24 -28.61
C CYS A 623 20.23 -0.22 -28.96
N ILE A 624 18.98 -0.65 -28.84
CA ILE A 624 17.79 0.13 -29.19
C ILE A 624 16.94 0.30 -27.94
N SER A 625 16.66 1.54 -27.56
CA SER A 625 15.69 1.84 -26.51
C SER A 625 14.29 1.73 -27.10
N LEU A 626 13.41 1.02 -26.39
CA LEU A 626 12.00 0.84 -26.70
C LEU A 626 11.13 1.44 -25.60
N GLU A 627 10.16 2.25 -26.02
CA GLU A 627 8.98 2.56 -25.24
C GLU A 627 7.82 1.72 -25.79
N ILE A 628 7.19 0.92 -24.92
CA ILE A 628 6.18 -0.06 -25.28
C ILE A 628 4.87 0.31 -24.57
N HIS A 629 3.83 0.64 -25.32
CA HIS A 629 2.49 0.87 -24.79
C HIS A 629 1.60 -0.34 -25.07
N ALA A 630 0.95 -0.85 -24.03
CA ALA A 630 0.13 -2.04 -24.12
C ALA A 630 -1.02 -2.01 -23.09
N SER A 631 -2.05 -2.80 -23.37
CA SER A 631 -3.28 -2.85 -22.58
C SER A 631 -3.61 -4.29 -22.15
N CYS A 632 -4.20 -4.46 -20.98
CA CYS A 632 -4.57 -5.75 -20.41
C CYS A 632 -6.06 -5.74 -20.08
N SER A 633 -6.77 -6.74 -20.61
CA SER A 633 -8.15 -7.04 -20.24
C SER A 633 -8.14 -7.99 -19.03
N PRO A 634 -8.54 -7.54 -17.82
CA PRO A 634 -8.60 -8.40 -16.64
C PRO A 634 -9.76 -9.40 -16.73
N LYS A 635 -9.60 -10.56 -16.10
CA LYS A 635 -10.62 -11.63 -16.06
C LYS A 635 -10.51 -12.46 -14.78
N ILE A 636 -11.64 -12.83 -14.18
CA ILE A 636 -11.65 -13.78 -13.07
C ILE A 636 -11.49 -15.21 -13.58
N SER A 637 -10.56 -15.95 -12.99
CA SER A 637 -10.31 -17.37 -13.23
C SER A 637 -10.31 -18.10 -11.89
N ARG A 638 -11.43 -18.77 -11.56
CA ARG A 638 -11.71 -19.29 -10.21
C ARG A 638 -11.61 -18.16 -9.17
N ASN A 639 -10.65 -18.24 -8.24
CA ASN A 639 -10.40 -17.24 -7.19
C ASN A 639 -9.20 -16.33 -7.50
N LYS A 640 -8.78 -16.26 -8.77
CA LYS A 640 -7.61 -15.49 -9.19
C LYS A 640 -7.98 -14.44 -10.24
N LEU A 641 -7.26 -13.34 -10.21
CA LEU A 641 -7.32 -12.29 -11.22
C LEU A 641 -6.29 -12.58 -12.31
N ALA A 642 -6.76 -13.10 -13.46
CA ALA A 642 -5.96 -13.30 -14.66
C ALA A 642 -6.03 -12.07 -15.58
N GLY A 643 -5.10 -11.97 -16.52
CA GLY A 643 -5.05 -10.89 -17.51
C GLY A 643 -4.76 -11.39 -18.93
N ILE A 644 -5.23 -10.64 -19.92
CA ILE A 644 -4.86 -10.83 -21.34
C ILE A 644 -4.30 -9.52 -21.89
N VAL A 645 -2.99 -9.50 -22.10
CA VAL A 645 -2.19 -8.42 -22.68
C VAL A 645 -2.36 -8.37 -24.21
N LYS A 646 -2.45 -7.15 -24.72
CA LYS A 646 -2.38 -6.78 -26.13
C LYS A 646 -1.37 -5.64 -26.29
N LEU A 647 -0.49 -5.75 -27.28
CA LEU A 647 0.39 -4.66 -27.66
C LEU A 647 -0.42 -3.59 -28.42
N ASN A 648 -0.38 -2.34 -27.95
CA ASN A 648 -1.04 -1.23 -28.62
C ASN A 648 -0.10 -0.70 -29.72
N ASP A 649 1.04 -0.16 -29.29
CA ASP A 649 2.06 0.43 -30.15
C ASP A 649 3.43 0.45 -29.45
N ILE A 650 4.48 0.80 -30.20
CA ILE A 650 5.85 0.93 -29.69
C ILE A 650 6.55 2.11 -30.38
N THR A 651 7.49 2.73 -29.67
CA THR A 651 8.43 3.71 -30.20
C THR A 651 9.86 3.19 -30.01
N ALA A 652 10.68 3.28 -31.06
CA ALA A 652 12.07 2.78 -31.03
C ALA A 652 13.07 3.91 -31.32
N SER A 653 14.05 4.10 -30.43
CA SER A 653 15.15 5.05 -30.57
C SER A 653 16.51 4.34 -30.47
N LEU A 654 17.51 4.85 -31.18
CA LEU A 654 18.85 4.25 -31.16
C LEU A 654 19.63 4.74 -29.94
N LYS A 655 20.12 3.82 -29.11
CA LYS A 655 20.96 4.14 -27.94
C LYS A 655 22.43 4.20 -28.32
N TRP A 656 22.91 3.16 -29.02
CA TRP A 656 24.25 3.12 -29.65
C TRP A 656 24.30 2.06 -30.76
N SER A 657 25.29 2.14 -31.65
CA SER A 657 25.50 1.20 -32.76
C SER A 657 26.94 1.20 -33.25
N GLU A 658 27.57 0.02 -33.31
CA GLU A 658 28.89 -0.17 -33.93
C GLU A 658 28.78 -0.43 -35.45
N ILE A 659 27.60 -0.89 -35.88
CA ILE A 659 27.20 -1.09 -37.29
C ILE A 659 26.69 0.19 -37.98
N GLY A 660 26.83 1.35 -37.32
CA GLY A 660 26.44 2.66 -37.84
C GLY A 660 24.92 2.90 -37.86
N ASN A 661 24.46 3.82 -38.71
CA ASN A 661 23.06 4.29 -38.69
C ASN A 661 22.05 3.20 -39.10
N LEU A 662 21.03 3.03 -38.25
CA LEU A 662 19.95 2.06 -38.39
C LEU A 662 18.67 2.72 -38.94
N HIS A 663 17.98 2.07 -39.87
CA HIS A 663 16.69 2.55 -40.39
C HIS A 663 15.57 2.31 -39.37
N MET A 664 15.44 3.18 -38.37
CA MET A 664 14.59 2.96 -37.19
C MET A 664 13.13 2.59 -37.51
N ARG A 665 12.52 3.10 -38.59
CA ARG A 665 11.17 2.71 -39.03
C ARG A 665 11.04 1.23 -39.38
N LEU A 666 12.07 0.65 -40.01
CA LEU A 666 12.10 -0.77 -40.39
C LEU A 666 12.41 -1.64 -39.16
N VAL A 667 13.36 -1.20 -38.33
CA VAL A 667 13.70 -1.84 -37.05
C VAL A 667 12.49 -1.91 -36.12
N GLN A 668 11.74 -0.82 -35.98
CA GLN A 668 10.51 -0.76 -35.18
C GLN A 668 9.42 -1.73 -35.71
N ALA A 669 9.29 -1.89 -37.04
CA ALA A 669 8.36 -2.87 -37.61
C ALA A 669 8.74 -4.33 -37.28
N ILE A 670 10.04 -4.65 -37.28
CA ILE A 670 10.54 -5.97 -36.85
C ILE A 670 10.29 -6.16 -35.35
N LEU A 671 10.71 -5.23 -34.51
CA LEU A 671 10.55 -5.34 -33.05
C LEU A 671 9.07 -5.42 -32.64
N SER A 672 8.17 -4.68 -33.31
CA SER A 672 6.72 -4.81 -33.10
C SER A 672 6.20 -6.20 -33.47
N THR A 673 6.76 -6.81 -34.53
CA THR A 673 6.41 -8.19 -34.92
C THR A 673 6.87 -9.19 -33.87
N ILE A 674 8.13 -9.09 -33.41
CA ILE A 674 8.72 -9.98 -32.39
C ILE A 674 7.99 -9.88 -31.05
N LEU A 675 7.66 -8.67 -30.60
CA LEU A 675 6.87 -8.46 -29.40
C LEU A 675 5.49 -9.11 -29.52
N LYS A 676 4.82 -9.00 -30.68
CA LYS A 676 3.50 -9.61 -30.94
C LYS A 676 3.53 -11.14 -31.05
N THR A 677 4.58 -11.73 -31.63
CA THR A 677 4.64 -13.18 -31.91
C THR A 677 5.33 -14.00 -30.82
N VAL A 678 6.26 -13.41 -30.06
CA VAL A 678 7.06 -14.13 -29.05
C VAL A 678 6.74 -13.64 -27.63
N VAL A 679 6.84 -12.34 -27.38
CA VAL A 679 6.79 -11.80 -26.01
C VAL A 679 5.36 -11.76 -25.46
N VAL A 680 4.41 -11.19 -26.20
CA VAL A 680 2.99 -11.10 -25.76
C VAL A 680 2.36 -12.48 -25.50
N PRO A 681 2.53 -13.52 -26.35
CA PRO A 681 2.01 -14.85 -26.05
C PRO A 681 2.61 -15.46 -24.78
N TYR A 682 3.91 -15.26 -24.54
CA TYR A 682 4.57 -15.73 -23.31
C TYR A 682 4.07 -15.00 -22.05
N LEU A 683 3.96 -13.67 -22.10
CA LEU A 683 3.39 -12.88 -21.01
C LEU A 683 1.94 -13.32 -20.71
N ASN A 684 1.15 -13.59 -21.75
CA ASN A 684 -0.21 -14.10 -21.59
C ASN A 684 -0.26 -15.48 -20.94
N LEU A 685 0.68 -16.40 -21.23
CA LEU A 685 0.77 -17.69 -20.53
C LEU A 685 1.09 -17.51 -19.04
N TYR A 686 1.95 -16.55 -18.69
CA TYR A 686 2.27 -16.25 -17.29
C TYR A 686 1.08 -15.59 -16.57
N LEU A 687 0.49 -14.54 -17.14
CA LEU A 687 -0.65 -13.81 -16.58
C LEU A 687 -1.95 -14.65 -16.50
N TRP A 688 -2.07 -15.72 -17.30
CA TRP A 688 -3.16 -16.69 -17.18
C TRP A 688 -3.10 -17.52 -15.89
N LYS A 689 -1.92 -17.65 -15.24
CA LYS A 689 -1.81 -18.26 -13.90
C LYS A 689 -2.59 -17.48 -12.84
N GLY A 690 -2.74 -16.17 -13.04
CA GLY A 690 -3.50 -15.22 -12.24
C GLY A 690 -2.90 -14.86 -10.88
N LEU A 691 -3.11 -13.61 -10.49
CA LEU A 691 -2.80 -13.09 -9.16
C LEU A 691 -3.80 -13.65 -8.13
N PRO A 692 -3.36 -14.01 -6.90
CA PRO A 692 -4.26 -14.41 -5.83
C PRO A 692 -5.16 -13.24 -5.40
N LEU A 693 -6.39 -13.54 -4.97
CA LEU A 693 -7.28 -12.60 -4.29
C LEU A 693 -7.41 -12.99 -2.81
N PRO A 694 -7.59 -12.02 -1.89
CA PRO A 694 -7.66 -12.27 -0.44
C PRO A 694 -9.02 -12.88 -0.05
N LEU A 695 -9.19 -14.16 -0.33
CA LEU A 695 -10.39 -14.94 -0.01
C LEU A 695 -10.07 -16.00 1.05
N PRO A 696 -10.90 -16.16 2.10
CA PRO A 696 -10.74 -17.25 3.05
C PRO A 696 -10.86 -18.63 2.36
N ARG A 697 -10.21 -19.64 2.96
CA ARG A 697 -10.30 -21.04 2.49
C ARG A 697 -11.77 -21.51 2.53
N GLY A 698 -12.15 -22.36 1.56
CA GLY A 698 -13.52 -22.86 1.41
C GLY A 698 -14.48 -21.96 0.62
N PHE A 699 -14.10 -20.71 0.29
CA PHE A 699 -14.96 -19.83 -0.51
C PHE A 699 -14.53 -19.77 -1.97
N THR A 700 -15.51 -19.67 -2.89
CA THR A 700 -15.25 -19.46 -4.32
C THR A 700 -16.08 -18.31 -4.90
N LEU A 701 -15.51 -17.59 -5.86
CA LEU A 701 -16.20 -16.50 -6.57
C LEU A 701 -17.16 -17.04 -7.64
N LYS A 702 -18.39 -16.50 -7.68
CA LYS A 702 -19.44 -16.82 -8.67
C LYS A 702 -20.02 -15.56 -9.31
N ASN A 703 -20.32 -15.65 -10.60
CA ASN A 703 -20.98 -14.60 -11.39
C ASN A 703 -20.26 -13.24 -11.28
N SER A 704 -18.93 -13.27 -11.32
CA SER A 704 -18.09 -12.10 -11.06
C SER A 704 -18.07 -11.11 -12.22
N GLU A 705 -18.17 -9.83 -11.91
CA GLU A 705 -18.13 -8.69 -12.80
C GLU A 705 -16.93 -7.80 -12.43
N ILE A 706 -16.19 -7.30 -13.41
CA ILE A 706 -15.04 -6.41 -13.17
C ILE A 706 -15.36 -5.04 -13.74
N LEU A 707 -15.22 -4.01 -12.91
CA LEU A 707 -15.26 -2.60 -13.31
C LEU A 707 -13.89 -1.98 -13.02
N SER A 708 -13.42 -1.13 -13.93
CA SER A 708 -12.16 -0.40 -13.78
C SER A 708 -12.49 1.08 -13.69
N THR A 709 -12.06 1.78 -12.63
CA THR A 709 -12.41 3.19 -12.38
C THR A 709 -11.35 3.83 -11.47
N ASN A 710 -10.94 5.08 -11.76
CA ASN A 710 -10.15 5.93 -10.86
C ASN A 710 -9.00 5.18 -10.14
N SER A 711 -8.00 4.70 -10.89
CA SER A 711 -6.83 3.97 -10.34
C SER A 711 -7.17 2.71 -9.53
N ARG A 712 -8.41 2.18 -9.63
CA ARG A 712 -8.86 0.97 -8.93
C ARG A 712 -9.57 -0.02 -9.85
N LEU A 713 -9.22 -1.29 -9.66
CA LEU A 713 -9.92 -2.44 -10.25
C LEU A 713 -10.90 -3.00 -9.22
N ARG A 714 -12.19 -3.00 -9.52
CA ARG A 714 -13.28 -3.42 -8.62
C ARG A 714 -13.90 -4.72 -9.15
N ILE A 715 -13.93 -5.75 -8.32
CA ILE A 715 -14.44 -7.09 -8.63
C ILE A 715 -15.69 -7.30 -7.78
N PHE A 716 -16.86 -7.31 -8.41
CA PHE A 716 -18.15 -7.58 -7.76
C PHE A 716 -18.53 -9.04 -7.98
N SER A 717 -18.77 -9.80 -6.92
CA SER A 717 -19.04 -11.24 -7.02
C SER A 717 -20.04 -11.73 -6.00
N ASP A 718 -20.83 -12.73 -6.37
CA ASP A 718 -21.42 -13.62 -5.39
C ASP A 718 -20.34 -14.61 -4.90
N VAL A 719 -20.54 -15.19 -3.72
CA VAL A 719 -19.65 -16.21 -3.14
C VAL A 719 -20.42 -17.50 -2.92
N GLU A 720 -19.71 -18.62 -3.04
CA GLU A 720 -20.21 -19.95 -2.68
C GLU A 720 -19.25 -20.58 -1.67
N PHE A 721 -19.78 -21.13 -0.59
CA PHE A 721 -19.02 -21.97 0.33
C PHE A 721 -19.00 -23.39 -0.23
N VAL A 722 -17.80 -23.89 -0.51
CA VAL A 722 -17.51 -25.24 -0.98
C VAL A 722 -16.73 -25.90 0.14
N GLU A 723 -17.31 -26.93 0.77
CA GLU A 723 -16.70 -27.63 1.91
C GLU A 723 -15.24 -28.01 1.61
N GLY A 724 -14.35 -27.74 2.56
CA GLY A 724 -12.89 -27.93 2.46
C GLY A 724 -12.38 -29.02 3.39
#